data_AF-A0AAV2YJF0-F1
#
_entry.id   AF-A0AAV2YJF0-F1
#
_cell.length_a   1.000
_cell.length_b   1.000
_cell.length_c   1.000
_cell.angle_alpha   90.00
_cell.angle_beta   90.00
_cell.angle_gamma   90.00
#
_symmetry.space_group_name_H-M   'P 1'
#
loop_
_entity.id
_entity.type
_entity.pdbx_description
1 polymer ?
#
loop_
_entity_poly.entity_id
_entity_poly.type
_entity_poly.pdbx_seq_one_letter_code
_entity_poly.pdbx_strand_id
1 'polypeptide(L)'
;MGAGVSSTRRESTYGMTSMEKATEIVLQEAQPLAVADVPAHAALGLVLAAPVKSQDPLPPFRASIMDGYAVVASDGTGQFSVVERIAAGSVPTQSVTAGHVAYITTGSPVPEGADAVVKIEDTEGVFDAEDSKKETAVKILKAVTAGTNVRAIGSDIGAGEVLIDASEEVTAAEIGLLATSGIERVKAHRKPVVGVLSTGSELVDAFQPAAPGKIRDSNRPMLLALLSSEHVETLDLGICRDSQGALEDTVRNALERCDVLITSGGVSMGDHDFIKPLLERIGNVHFGRLFMKPGKPTTFATVDVGGVKKLVFALPGNPVSTFATFHLVAMPAIKRLRGLPVDKCRHTVVHAFLTHPVRLDPERPEFHRATIAWDSKQLKFLATSTGRQISSRLLSCRNANALLYLPTGTEIREGDGVKTFVLHSSFLNAAHGSPSVSAPLAAPPQSASMTEAKGHSQPSNLKSFRAGILTISDRVSAGQSQDLSGPAMRRVLEELEKVNMHVAAEAVVPDNIEDIQRVVKQWADDDIVDLVLTSGGTGFTPRDVTPEAVKAILDKEIPGFVIAMLENSLKITNKAMLARPVAGIRHRTLIVTLPGKPKAVVENFSAIADVLPHALHLTQHTQAAAMADQSGVDDQVELFKVKKLIKSLQAARGNGTSMISLIIPPKDQISRVSKMLADEMGTASNIKSRVNRLSVLGAITSAQQRLKLYNKCPPNGLIIYCGTIITDEGKEKRVNIDFEPFKPINTSLYMCDNKFHTEALGELLQDNDRFGFIVMDGNGALYGTVAGNTREILHRFSVDLPKKHGRGGQSALRFARLRMEKRHNYVRKVAETATQMFIASDRPSISGLVLAGSADFKNELNGSELFDKRLADIVVKVVDVSYGGENGFNQAIELAAETLANVKFVQEKKLICKYMEEIAQDTGKYCFGVSDTMKALELGAVETLILWEDLPHHRVTLRNETTGAEVHKILSPAEETVASNFVDSDTGAKLETMDRTPLVEWFANHYKDFGTSLEFVTAKSQEGSQFCKGFGGIGGILRWKLDFMEMDYEFDDDDDFDDELFM
;
A
#
# COMPACT_ATOMS: atom_id res chain seq x y z
N MET A 1 -33.58 59.70 -42.67
CA MET A 1 -34.18 58.41 -42.23
C MET A 1 -33.10 57.34 -42.26
N GLY A 2 -32.85 56.71 -41.11
CA GLY A 2 -32.35 55.34 -40.94
C GLY A 2 -31.02 54.93 -41.57
N ALA A 3 -29.91 55.20 -40.89
CA ALA A 3 -28.66 54.46 -41.10
C ALA A 3 -28.85 52.99 -40.69
N GLY A 4 -28.69 52.06 -41.64
CA GLY A 4 -28.74 50.62 -41.40
C GLY A 4 -27.41 50.12 -40.82
N VAL A 5 -27.51 49.48 -39.66
CA VAL A 5 -26.41 48.96 -38.85
C VAL A 5 -25.54 47.96 -39.63
N SER A 6 -24.30 48.36 -39.93
CA SER A 6 -23.21 47.47 -40.34
C SER A 6 -22.89 46.51 -39.20
N SER A 7 -23.08 45.19 -39.36
CA SER A 7 -22.73 44.23 -38.32
C SER A 7 -21.21 44.14 -38.15
N THR A 8 -20.69 44.78 -37.09
CA THR A 8 -19.28 44.81 -36.68
C THR A 8 -18.79 43.50 -36.03
N ARG A 9 -19.48 42.38 -36.25
CA ARG A 9 -19.24 41.12 -35.53
C ARG A 9 -18.03 40.40 -36.12
N ARG A 10 -16.96 40.26 -35.33
CA ARG A 10 -15.73 39.53 -35.69
C ARG A 10 -15.98 38.01 -35.58
N GLU A 11 -16.44 37.39 -36.66
CA GLU A 11 -16.66 35.94 -36.74
C GLU A 11 -15.52 35.24 -37.50
N SER A 12 -15.16 34.01 -37.09
CA SER A 12 -14.13 33.23 -37.77
C SER A 12 -14.74 32.52 -38.98
N THR A 13 -14.02 32.51 -40.10
CA THR A 13 -14.40 31.82 -41.35
C THR A 13 -14.41 30.29 -41.24
N TYR A 14 -13.82 29.73 -40.17
CA TYR A 14 -13.76 28.29 -39.93
C TYR A 14 -14.91 27.77 -39.07
N GLY A 15 -15.54 26.67 -39.51
CA GLY A 15 -16.44 25.86 -38.71
C GLY A 15 -15.73 25.15 -37.54
N MET A 16 -16.49 24.74 -36.52
CA MET A 16 -15.94 23.97 -35.40
C MET A 16 -15.93 22.47 -35.74
N THR A 17 -14.75 21.84 -35.67
CA THR A 17 -14.58 20.39 -35.90
C THR A 17 -14.52 19.66 -34.55
N SER A 18 -15.21 18.53 -34.40
CA SER A 18 -15.09 17.72 -33.18
C SER A 18 -13.68 17.13 -33.02
N MET A 19 -13.29 16.79 -31.80
CA MET A 19 -11.96 16.23 -31.53
C MET A 19 -11.78 14.89 -32.27
N GLU A 20 -12.78 14.00 -32.22
CA GLU A 20 -12.75 12.71 -32.91
C GLU A 20 -12.56 12.87 -34.41
N LYS A 21 -13.28 13.82 -35.02
CA LYS A 21 -13.19 14.07 -36.46
C LYS A 21 -11.84 14.66 -36.85
N ALA A 22 -11.31 15.55 -36.01
CA ALA A 22 -9.98 16.12 -36.21
C ALA A 22 -8.89 15.03 -36.17
N THR A 23 -8.94 14.12 -35.18
CA THR A 23 -7.99 12.99 -35.10
C THR A 23 -8.11 12.06 -36.31
N GLU A 24 -9.32 11.79 -36.81
CA GLU A 24 -9.52 11.00 -38.05
C GLU A 24 -8.84 11.66 -39.26
N ILE A 25 -9.08 12.95 -39.49
CA ILE A 25 -8.49 13.69 -40.60
C ILE A 25 -6.96 13.64 -40.52
N VAL A 26 -6.41 13.87 -39.32
CA VAL A 26 -4.96 13.81 -39.10
C VAL A 26 -4.38 12.43 -39.40
N LEU A 27 -5.05 11.35 -38.97
CA LEU A 27 -4.60 9.98 -39.22
C LEU A 27 -4.75 9.56 -40.70
N GLN A 28 -5.68 10.17 -41.44
CA GLN A 28 -5.82 9.97 -42.88
C GLN A 28 -4.67 10.64 -43.66
N GLU A 29 -4.29 11.85 -43.24
CA GLU A 29 -3.20 12.61 -43.88
C GLU A 29 -1.80 12.11 -43.49
N ALA A 30 -1.64 11.54 -42.29
CA ALA A 30 -0.39 10.94 -41.84
C ALA A 30 -0.19 9.54 -42.46
N GLN A 31 0.86 9.38 -43.26
CA GLN A 31 1.24 8.09 -43.85
C GLN A 31 2.62 7.64 -43.32
N PRO A 32 2.84 6.33 -43.08
CA PRO A 32 4.13 5.83 -42.64
C PRO A 32 5.26 6.31 -43.52
N LEU A 33 6.35 6.76 -42.90
CA LEU A 33 7.52 7.23 -43.63
C LEU A 33 8.24 6.07 -44.33
N ALA A 34 9.16 6.43 -45.23
CA ALA A 34 9.93 5.46 -46.00
C ALA A 34 10.63 4.44 -45.09
N VAL A 35 10.65 3.18 -45.57
CA VAL A 35 11.32 2.06 -44.91
C VAL A 35 12.81 2.15 -45.19
N ALA A 36 13.61 1.96 -44.15
CA ALA A 36 15.06 1.85 -44.22
C ALA A 36 15.51 0.47 -43.72
N ASP A 37 16.61 -0.02 -44.29
CA ASP A 37 17.32 -1.18 -43.78
C ASP A 37 18.32 -0.70 -42.73
N VAL A 38 18.09 -1.07 -41.46
CA VAL A 38 18.85 -0.57 -40.30
C VAL A 38 19.56 -1.72 -39.58
N PRO A 39 20.76 -1.47 -39.00
CA PRO A 39 21.38 -2.43 -38.09
C PRO A 39 20.47 -2.74 -36.90
N ALA A 40 20.34 -4.01 -36.53
CA ALA A 40 19.42 -4.45 -35.48
C ALA A 40 19.68 -3.75 -34.14
N HIS A 41 20.95 -3.56 -33.75
CA HIS A 41 21.31 -2.84 -32.51
C HIS A 41 20.90 -1.36 -32.49
N ALA A 42 20.66 -0.75 -33.66
CA ALA A 42 20.21 0.63 -33.80
C ALA A 42 18.68 0.73 -34.01
N ALA A 43 17.96 -0.39 -33.98
CA ALA A 43 16.54 -0.44 -34.26
C ALA A 43 15.64 -0.04 -33.07
N LEU A 44 16.21 0.21 -31.88
CA LEU A 44 15.45 0.55 -30.67
C LEU A 44 14.51 1.76 -30.90
N GLY A 45 13.22 1.54 -30.63
CA GLY A 45 12.15 2.52 -30.82
C GLY A 45 11.74 2.76 -32.28
N LEU A 46 12.24 1.97 -33.23
CA LEU A 46 11.73 1.94 -34.60
C LEU A 46 10.61 0.91 -34.72
N VAL A 47 9.73 1.11 -35.70
CA VAL A 47 8.63 0.18 -36.01
C VAL A 47 9.01 -0.64 -37.23
N LEU A 48 8.90 -1.97 -37.12
CA LEU A 48 9.22 -2.89 -38.20
C LEU A 48 8.24 -2.75 -39.37
N ALA A 49 8.75 -2.78 -40.59
CA ALA A 49 7.95 -2.73 -41.80
C ALA A 49 7.54 -4.12 -42.32
N ALA A 50 8.21 -5.17 -41.83
CA ALA A 50 7.99 -6.56 -42.20
C ALA A 50 8.27 -7.46 -40.98
N PRO A 51 7.63 -8.64 -40.88
CA PRO A 51 7.88 -9.54 -39.76
C PRO A 51 9.30 -10.11 -39.85
N VAL A 52 9.92 -10.34 -38.69
CA VAL A 52 11.23 -10.97 -38.58
C VAL A 52 11.05 -12.40 -38.11
N LYS A 53 11.70 -13.35 -38.79
CA LYS A 53 11.61 -14.78 -38.50
C LYS A 53 12.95 -15.32 -38.02
N SER A 54 12.92 -16.33 -37.15
CA SER A 54 14.13 -17.04 -36.75
C SER A 54 14.69 -17.85 -37.91
N GLN A 55 16.00 -17.80 -38.10
CA GLN A 55 16.69 -18.64 -39.09
C GLN A 55 17.00 -20.02 -38.50
N ASP A 56 17.41 -20.06 -37.24
CA ASP A 56 17.82 -21.26 -36.53
C ASP A 56 16.91 -21.53 -35.32
N PRO A 57 16.73 -22.79 -34.91
CA PRO A 57 16.01 -23.11 -33.69
C PRO A 57 16.83 -22.75 -32.43
N LEU A 58 16.15 -22.42 -31.33
CA LEU A 58 16.75 -22.21 -30.02
C LEU A 58 16.14 -23.15 -28.96
N PRO A 59 16.95 -23.92 -28.21
CA PRO A 59 18.37 -24.17 -28.46
C PRO A 59 18.57 -24.94 -29.79
N PRO A 60 19.72 -24.79 -30.46
CA PRO A 60 19.98 -25.47 -31.74
C PRO A 60 20.32 -26.96 -31.60
N PHE A 61 20.49 -27.42 -30.36
CA PHE A 61 20.77 -28.81 -29.98
C PHE A 61 19.97 -29.14 -28.70
N ARG A 62 19.87 -30.43 -28.36
CA ARG A 62 19.29 -30.85 -27.08
C ARG A 62 20.17 -30.31 -25.96
N ALA A 63 19.66 -29.43 -25.11
CA ALA A 63 20.47 -28.73 -24.10
C ALA A 63 20.10 -29.18 -22.69
N SER A 64 21.09 -29.27 -21.79
CA SER A 64 20.82 -29.53 -20.38
C SER A 64 20.12 -28.33 -19.71
N ILE A 65 19.12 -28.59 -18.88
CA ILE A 65 18.46 -27.59 -18.03
C ILE A 65 19.21 -27.38 -16.70
N MET A 66 20.00 -28.37 -16.28
CA MET A 66 20.66 -28.40 -14.97
C MET A 66 22.15 -28.76 -15.09
N ASP A 67 22.94 -28.43 -14.09
CA ASP A 67 24.25 -29.02 -13.89
C ASP A 67 24.09 -30.42 -13.31
N GLY A 68 24.82 -31.41 -13.82
CA GLY A 68 24.72 -32.78 -13.37
C GLY A 68 25.28 -33.79 -14.36
N TYR A 69 24.55 -34.88 -14.60
CA TYR A 69 25.00 -35.99 -15.43
C TYR A 69 23.95 -36.38 -16.47
N ALA A 70 24.36 -36.40 -17.73
CA ALA A 70 23.59 -36.96 -18.82
C ALA A 70 23.61 -38.49 -18.73
N VAL A 71 22.43 -39.10 -18.70
CA VAL A 71 22.23 -40.53 -18.43
C VAL A 71 21.33 -41.18 -19.47
N VAL A 72 21.36 -42.51 -19.52
CA VAL A 72 20.29 -43.31 -20.11
C VAL A 72 19.28 -43.59 -18.99
N ALA A 73 18.07 -43.03 -19.07
CA ALA A 73 17.07 -43.06 -18.01
C ALA A 73 16.70 -44.48 -17.57
N SER A 74 16.75 -45.46 -18.48
CA SER A 74 16.46 -46.87 -18.17
C SER A 74 17.47 -47.55 -17.23
N ASP A 75 18.67 -46.98 -17.05
CA ASP A 75 19.69 -47.55 -16.16
C ASP A 75 19.33 -47.39 -14.67
N GLY A 76 18.49 -46.42 -14.33
CA GLY A 76 18.01 -46.20 -12.97
C GLY A 76 19.08 -45.64 -12.01
N THR A 77 19.04 -46.06 -10.75
CA THR A 77 20.01 -45.65 -9.71
C THR A 77 21.17 -46.63 -9.64
N GLY A 78 22.37 -46.14 -9.32
CA GLY A 78 23.56 -46.98 -9.31
C GLY A 78 24.86 -46.18 -9.45
N GLN A 79 25.99 -46.88 -9.43
CA GLN A 79 27.30 -46.29 -9.70
C GLN A 79 27.66 -46.51 -11.18
N PHE A 80 27.98 -45.43 -11.87
CA PHE A 80 28.27 -45.42 -13.31
C PHE A 80 29.60 -44.73 -13.59
N SER A 81 30.30 -45.17 -14.63
CA SER A 81 31.57 -44.56 -15.02
C SER A 81 31.33 -43.26 -15.79
N VAL A 82 32.08 -42.21 -15.46
CA VAL A 82 31.98 -40.91 -16.14
C VAL A 82 32.84 -40.95 -17.41
N VAL A 83 32.21 -40.97 -18.59
CA VAL A 83 32.92 -41.10 -19.88
C VAL A 83 33.49 -39.79 -20.39
N GLU A 84 32.78 -38.69 -20.13
CA GLU A 84 33.16 -37.36 -20.60
C GLU A 84 32.67 -36.28 -19.62
N ARG A 85 33.36 -35.12 -19.61
CA ARG A 85 32.92 -33.91 -18.92
C ARG A 85 32.68 -32.80 -19.93
N ILE A 86 31.42 -32.40 -20.09
CA ILE A 86 30.94 -31.49 -21.12
C ILE A 86 30.61 -30.14 -20.49
N ALA A 87 31.58 -29.24 -20.52
CA ALA A 87 31.40 -27.85 -20.10
C ALA A 87 30.69 -27.03 -21.18
N ALA A 88 30.04 -25.94 -20.75
CA ALA A 88 29.38 -24.99 -21.66
C ALA A 88 30.36 -24.51 -22.75
N GLY A 89 29.90 -24.54 -24.01
CA GLY A 89 30.72 -24.19 -25.18
C GLY A 89 31.55 -25.34 -25.77
N SER A 90 31.55 -26.53 -25.15
CA SER A 90 32.20 -27.73 -25.69
C SER A 90 31.19 -28.62 -26.41
N VAL A 91 31.62 -29.26 -27.49
CA VAL A 91 30.83 -30.29 -28.20
C VAL A 91 31.18 -31.65 -27.61
N PRO A 92 30.20 -32.49 -27.24
CA PRO A 92 30.48 -33.85 -26.78
C PRO A 92 31.23 -34.65 -27.84
N THR A 93 32.28 -35.35 -27.43
CA THR A 93 33.10 -36.21 -28.30
C THR A 93 32.80 -37.69 -28.13
N GLN A 94 32.11 -38.05 -27.04
CA GLN A 94 31.72 -39.43 -26.75
C GLN A 94 30.21 -39.59 -26.63
N SER A 95 29.70 -40.73 -27.09
CA SER A 95 28.30 -41.12 -26.89
C SER A 95 28.14 -41.79 -25.53
N VAL A 96 27.01 -41.54 -24.86
CA VAL A 96 26.66 -42.18 -23.59
C VAL A 96 25.90 -43.47 -23.88
N THR A 97 26.47 -44.60 -23.49
CA THR A 97 25.84 -45.93 -23.57
C THR A 97 25.32 -46.38 -22.22
N ALA A 98 24.45 -47.40 -22.19
CA ALA A 98 23.99 -48.00 -20.94
C ALA A 98 25.15 -48.36 -19.99
N GLY A 99 25.00 -48.05 -18.71
CA GLY A 99 26.03 -48.22 -17.67
C GLY A 99 27.07 -47.10 -17.59
N HIS A 100 26.96 -46.07 -18.43
CA HIS A 100 27.89 -44.94 -18.49
C HIS A 100 27.12 -43.61 -18.43
N VAL A 101 27.80 -42.56 -17.98
CA VAL A 101 27.22 -41.21 -17.87
C VAL A 101 28.23 -40.14 -18.26
N ALA A 102 27.77 -38.96 -18.63
CA ALA A 102 28.64 -37.82 -18.91
C ALA A 102 28.30 -36.66 -17.97
N TYR A 103 29.31 -36.06 -17.33
CA TYR A 103 29.09 -34.82 -16.59
C TYR A 103 28.73 -33.72 -17.59
N ILE A 104 27.69 -32.94 -17.28
CA ILE A 104 27.16 -31.92 -18.17
C ILE A 104 26.76 -30.69 -17.36
N THR A 105 27.08 -29.51 -17.87
CA THR A 105 26.62 -28.24 -17.28
C THR A 105 25.37 -27.72 -18.00
N THR A 106 24.66 -26.82 -17.33
CA THR A 106 23.47 -26.13 -17.84
C THR A 106 23.78 -25.45 -19.18
N GLY A 107 22.91 -25.66 -20.17
CA GLY A 107 23.06 -25.12 -21.52
C GLY A 107 24.01 -25.90 -22.44
N SER A 108 24.75 -26.90 -21.93
CA SER A 108 25.61 -27.75 -22.76
C SER A 108 24.80 -28.73 -23.64
N PRO A 109 25.33 -29.14 -24.80
CA PRO A 109 24.70 -30.16 -25.63
C PRO A 109 24.66 -31.52 -24.94
N VAL A 110 23.48 -32.13 -24.89
CA VAL A 110 23.28 -33.49 -24.39
C VAL A 110 23.92 -34.47 -25.38
N PRO A 111 24.89 -35.31 -24.95
CA PRO A 111 25.58 -36.25 -25.83
C PRO A 111 24.63 -37.28 -26.45
N GLU A 112 25.04 -37.82 -27.59
CA GLU A 112 24.31 -38.89 -28.26
C GLU A 112 24.20 -40.12 -27.34
N GLY A 113 23.03 -40.77 -27.34
CA GLY A 113 22.74 -41.92 -26.48
C GLY A 113 22.15 -41.57 -25.11
N ALA A 114 22.41 -40.38 -24.55
CA ALA A 114 21.73 -39.92 -23.33
C ALA A 114 20.33 -39.37 -23.64
N ASP A 115 19.34 -39.72 -22.83
CA ASP A 115 17.94 -39.31 -22.99
C ASP A 115 17.42 -38.42 -21.85
N ALA A 116 18.15 -38.30 -20.73
CA ALA A 116 17.80 -37.48 -19.58
C ALA A 116 19.03 -36.89 -18.88
N VAL A 117 18.82 -35.91 -18.00
CA VAL A 117 19.87 -35.37 -17.12
C VAL A 117 19.43 -35.48 -15.66
N VAL A 118 20.29 -36.08 -14.83
CA VAL A 118 20.15 -36.08 -13.36
C VAL A 118 20.90 -34.86 -12.83
N LYS A 119 20.25 -34.02 -12.04
CA LYS A 119 20.87 -32.84 -11.43
C LYS A 119 21.96 -33.25 -10.43
N ILE A 120 23.00 -32.44 -10.29
CA ILE A 120 24.18 -32.76 -9.48
C ILE A 120 23.85 -33.06 -8.02
N GLU A 121 22.82 -32.43 -7.46
CA GLU A 121 22.37 -32.64 -6.07
C GLU A 121 21.79 -34.04 -5.83
N ASP A 122 21.38 -34.73 -6.89
CA ASP A 122 20.87 -36.11 -6.84
C ASP A 122 21.98 -37.13 -7.18
N THR A 123 23.26 -36.74 -7.04
CA THR A 123 24.43 -37.57 -7.35
C THR A 123 25.52 -37.48 -6.27
N GLU A 124 26.35 -38.52 -6.18
CA GLU A 124 27.50 -38.59 -5.27
C GLU A 124 28.75 -39.01 -6.05
N GLY A 125 29.77 -38.15 -6.09
CA GLY A 125 31.00 -38.40 -6.83
C GLY A 125 31.88 -39.49 -6.20
N VAL A 126 32.46 -40.35 -7.02
CA VAL A 126 33.44 -41.37 -6.62
C VAL A 126 34.81 -40.97 -7.16
N PHE A 127 35.71 -40.61 -6.26
CA PHE A 127 37.03 -40.08 -6.58
C PHE A 127 38.12 -41.16 -6.51
N ASP A 128 39.16 -40.98 -7.32
CA ASP A 128 40.35 -41.82 -7.28
C ASP A 128 41.02 -41.73 -5.88
N ALA A 129 41.51 -42.87 -5.37
CA ALA A 129 42.17 -42.94 -4.07
C ALA A 129 43.55 -42.23 -4.07
N GLU A 130 44.19 -42.09 -5.22
CA GLU A 130 45.50 -41.42 -5.37
C GLU A 130 45.37 -39.95 -5.76
N ASP A 131 44.26 -39.54 -6.39
CA ASP A 131 43.98 -38.16 -6.78
C ASP A 131 42.52 -37.77 -6.46
N SER A 132 42.34 -37.13 -5.31
CA SER A 132 41.04 -36.67 -4.80
C SER A 132 40.36 -35.59 -5.66
N LYS A 133 40.99 -35.12 -6.75
CA LYS A 133 40.37 -34.22 -7.73
C LYS A 133 39.84 -34.96 -8.97
N LYS A 134 40.17 -36.24 -9.14
CA LYS A 134 39.76 -37.04 -10.31
C LYS A 134 38.57 -37.91 -9.97
N GLU A 135 37.38 -37.44 -10.34
CA GLU A 135 36.16 -38.23 -10.28
C GLU A 135 36.22 -39.33 -11.36
N THR A 136 36.17 -40.60 -10.93
CA THR A 136 36.29 -41.78 -11.81
C THR A 136 34.93 -42.41 -12.11
N ALA A 137 33.99 -42.28 -11.18
CA ALA A 137 32.61 -42.73 -11.33
C ALA A 137 31.70 -41.77 -10.56
N VAL A 138 30.40 -41.87 -10.81
CA VAL A 138 29.38 -41.14 -10.05
C VAL A 138 28.28 -42.11 -9.67
N LYS A 139 27.74 -41.93 -8.46
CA LYS A 139 26.58 -42.65 -7.98
C LYS A 139 25.33 -41.80 -8.17
N ILE A 140 24.40 -42.28 -8.98
CA ILE A 140 23.09 -41.67 -9.19
C ILE A 140 22.16 -42.11 -8.05
N LEU A 141 21.67 -41.15 -7.27
CA LEU A 141 20.87 -41.41 -6.07
C LEU A 141 19.37 -41.48 -6.39
N LYS A 142 18.93 -40.83 -7.48
CA LYS A 142 17.53 -40.75 -7.90
C LYS A 142 17.38 -41.03 -9.39
N ALA A 143 16.52 -42.00 -9.73
CA ALA A 143 16.18 -42.30 -11.11
C ALA A 143 15.33 -41.17 -11.73
N VAL A 144 15.50 -40.96 -13.03
CA VAL A 144 14.74 -39.99 -13.83
C VAL A 144 14.11 -40.69 -15.03
N THR A 145 13.10 -40.06 -15.64
CA THR A 145 12.49 -40.56 -16.89
C THR A 145 13.12 -39.88 -18.11
N ALA A 146 13.03 -40.51 -19.28
CA ALA A 146 13.49 -39.92 -20.54
C ALA A 146 12.89 -38.52 -20.76
N GLY A 147 13.72 -37.59 -21.22
CA GLY A 147 13.37 -36.17 -21.43
C GLY A 147 13.51 -35.27 -20.19
N THR A 148 13.71 -35.84 -19.00
CA THR A 148 13.87 -35.05 -17.76
C THR A 148 15.09 -34.14 -17.84
N ASN A 149 14.91 -32.87 -17.50
CA ASN A 149 15.96 -31.84 -17.50
C ASN A 149 16.67 -31.62 -18.85
N VAL A 150 16.01 -31.93 -19.96
CA VAL A 150 16.54 -31.70 -21.31
C VAL A 150 15.61 -30.77 -22.09
N ARG A 151 16.13 -29.65 -22.58
CA ARG A 151 15.46 -28.80 -23.57
C ARG A 151 15.57 -29.44 -24.95
N ALA A 152 14.43 -29.62 -25.61
CA ALA A 152 14.39 -30.10 -26.99
C ALA A 152 14.92 -29.03 -27.95
N ILE A 153 15.32 -29.46 -29.16
CA ILE A 153 15.75 -28.52 -30.21
C ILE A 153 14.56 -27.62 -30.56
N GLY A 154 14.79 -26.31 -30.53
CA GLY A 154 13.75 -25.32 -30.84
C GLY A 154 12.63 -25.21 -29.82
N SER A 155 12.83 -25.67 -28.58
CA SER A 155 11.82 -25.56 -27.51
C SER A 155 11.50 -24.12 -27.13
N ASP A 156 12.45 -23.20 -27.32
CA ASP A 156 12.29 -21.79 -26.98
C ASP A 156 11.88 -20.98 -28.22
N ILE A 157 12.50 -21.28 -29.37
CA ILE A 157 12.22 -20.66 -30.66
C ILE A 157 12.34 -21.74 -31.74
N GLY A 158 11.27 -21.94 -32.50
CA GLY A 158 11.26 -22.84 -33.65
C GLY A 158 11.97 -22.24 -34.87
N ALA A 159 12.54 -23.09 -35.71
CA ALA A 159 13.09 -22.66 -37.00
C ALA A 159 11.97 -22.08 -37.88
N GLY A 160 12.17 -20.85 -38.39
CA GLY A 160 11.18 -20.14 -39.20
C GLY A 160 10.02 -19.49 -38.42
N GLU A 161 10.02 -19.59 -37.09
CA GLU A 161 9.02 -18.93 -36.23
C GLU A 161 9.12 -17.40 -36.34
N VAL A 162 7.98 -16.70 -36.27
CA VAL A 162 7.95 -15.24 -36.26
C VAL A 162 8.38 -14.75 -34.89
N LEU A 163 9.48 -14.00 -34.84
CA LEU A 163 10.03 -13.42 -33.61
C LEU A 163 9.35 -12.10 -33.25
N ILE A 164 9.08 -11.28 -34.27
CA ILE A 164 8.49 -9.95 -34.12
C ILE A 164 7.61 -9.71 -35.35
N ASP A 165 6.38 -9.26 -35.12
CA ASP A 165 5.44 -8.98 -36.19
C ASP A 165 5.76 -7.68 -36.94
N ALA A 166 5.20 -7.53 -38.15
CA ALA A 166 5.21 -6.25 -38.84
C ALA A 166 4.39 -5.21 -38.06
N SER A 167 4.79 -3.95 -38.18
CA SER A 167 4.16 -2.81 -37.51
C SER A 167 4.26 -2.82 -35.97
N GLU A 168 5.21 -3.59 -35.43
CA GLU A 168 5.57 -3.57 -34.02
C GLU A 168 6.81 -2.72 -33.74
N GLU A 169 6.81 -2.07 -32.58
CA GLU A 169 7.93 -1.27 -32.11
C GLU A 169 8.99 -2.16 -31.46
N VAL A 170 10.24 -1.98 -31.86
CA VAL A 170 11.38 -2.71 -31.31
C VAL A 170 11.73 -2.15 -29.93
N THR A 171 11.50 -2.93 -28.87
CA THR A 171 11.90 -2.63 -27.49
C THR A 171 13.15 -3.43 -27.10
N ALA A 172 13.56 -3.38 -25.83
CA ALA A 172 14.73 -4.10 -25.35
C ALA A 172 14.63 -5.63 -25.52
N ALA A 173 13.43 -6.20 -25.35
CA ALA A 173 13.20 -7.63 -25.52
C ALA A 173 13.37 -8.05 -26.99
N GLU A 174 12.80 -7.27 -27.91
CA GLU A 174 12.93 -7.50 -29.35
C GLU A 174 14.39 -7.39 -29.81
N ILE A 175 15.17 -6.43 -29.28
CA ILE A 175 16.62 -6.39 -29.52
C ILE A 175 17.30 -7.69 -29.07
N GLY A 176 16.91 -8.23 -27.90
CA GLY A 176 17.40 -9.51 -27.39
C GLY A 176 17.04 -10.69 -28.30
N LEU A 177 15.81 -10.74 -28.81
CA LEU A 177 15.36 -11.77 -29.76
C LEU A 177 16.10 -11.71 -31.09
N LEU A 178 16.29 -10.50 -31.63
CA LEU A 178 17.09 -10.26 -32.84
C LEU A 178 18.52 -10.75 -32.66
N ALA A 179 19.16 -10.40 -31.53
CA ALA A 179 20.52 -10.83 -31.21
C ALA A 179 20.62 -12.36 -31.02
N THR A 180 19.67 -12.95 -30.30
CA THR A 180 19.62 -14.39 -30.04
C THR A 180 19.48 -15.21 -31.32
N SER A 181 18.74 -14.67 -32.29
CA SER A 181 18.49 -15.32 -33.58
C SER A 181 19.47 -14.90 -34.69
N GLY A 182 20.57 -14.21 -34.34
CA GLY A 182 21.60 -13.79 -35.30
C GLY A 182 21.14 -12.77 -36.34
N ILE A 183 20.04 -12.05 -36.10
CA ILE A 183 19.52 -11.05 -37.04
C ILE A 183 20.33 -9.76 -36.91
N GLU A 184 21.17 -9.49 -37.90
CA GLU A 184 22.04 -8.30 -37.91
C GLU A 184 21.31 -7.02 -38.37
N ARG A 185 20.26 -7.17 -39.17
CA ARG A 185 19.59 -6.05 -39.85
C ARG A 185 18.09 -6.27 -39.95
N VAL A 186 17.32 -5.19 -39.85
CA VAL A 186 15.87 -5.20 -39.94
C VAL A 186 15.35 -4.09 -40.84
N LYS A 187 14.21 -4.32 -41.49
CA LYS A 187 13.50 -3.30 -42.26
C LYS A 187 12.53 -2.56 -41.35
N ALA A 188 12.77 -1.28 -41.13
CA ALA A 188 11.96 -0.47 -40.21
C ALA A 188 11.64 0.90 -40.83
N HIS A 189 10.52 1.50 -40.41
CA HIS A 189 10.17 2.85 -40.81
C HIS A 189 11.12 3.85 -40.13
N ARG A 190 11.62 4.84 -40.89
CA ARG A 190 12.43 5.91 -40.30
C ARG A 190 11.60 6.78 -39.35
N LYS A 191 12.27 7.39 -38.38
CA LYS A 191 11.64 8.36 -37.47
C LYS A 191 11.29 9.65 -38.23
N PRO A 192 10.17 10.32 -37.89
CA PRO A 192 9.88 11.65 -38.40
C PRO A 192 10.84 12.67 -37.76
N VAL A 193 11.22 13.68 -38.54
CA VAL A 193 11.88 14.88 -38.00
C VAL A 193 10.80 15.93 -37.70
N VAL A 194 10.72 16.38 -36.45
CA VAL A 194 9.69 17.33 -35.99
C VAL A 194 10.31 18.67 -35.63
N GLY A 195 9.98 19.70 -36.41
CA GLY A 195 10.37 21.09 -36.14
C GLY A 195 9.41 21.75 -35.14
N VAL A 196 9.93 22.45 -34.14
CA VAL A 196 9.12 23.18 -33.14
C VAL A 196 9.47 24.66 -33.15
N LEU A 197 8.45 25.51 -33.36
CA LEU A 197 8.56 26.96 -33.42
C LEU A 197 7.58 27.64 -32.47
N SER A 198 8.03 28.56 -31.62
CA SER A 198 7.14 29.45 -30.87
C SER A 198 6.98 30.78 -31.61
N THR A 199 5.77 31.34 -31.61
CA THR A 199 5.47 32.65 -32.19
C THR A 199 4.89 33.57 -31.13
N GLY A 200 5.42 34.79 -31.05
CA GLY A 200 4.89 35.81 -30.16
C GLY A 200 5.90 36.89 -29.87
N SER A 201 5.50 38.14 -30.11
CA SER A 201 6.34 39.31 -29.84
C SER A 201 6.57 39.54 -28.35
N GLU A 202 5.75 38.97 -27.47
CA GLU A 202 5.90 38.98 -26.01
C GLU A 202 6.94 37.98 -25.49
N LEU A 203 7.38 37.03 -26.31
CA LEU A 203 8.22 35.92 -25.86
C LEU A 203 9.70 36.32 -25.71
N VAL A 204 10.34 35.73 -24.69
CA VAL A 204 11.79 35.62 -24.52
C VAL A 204 12.15 34.15 -24.29
N ASP A 205 13.43 33.80 -24.41
CA ASP A 205 13.86 32.41 -24.22
C ASP A 205 13.57 31.86 -22.79
N ALA A 206 13.31 30.55 -22.71
CA ALA A 206 12.75 29.83 -21.57
C ALA A 206 13.53 29.99 -20.24
N PHE A 207 14.83 30.29 -20.33
CA PHE A 207 15.73 30.35 -19.17
C PHE A 207 16.44 31.69 -19.03
N GLN A 208 15.96 32.73 -19.70
CA GLN A 208 16.50 34.08 -19.60
C GLN A 208 15.64 34.99 -18.70
N PRO A 209 16.21 36.09 -18.15
CA PRO A 209 15.42 37.11 -17.47
C PRO A 209 14.34 37.70 -18.40
N ALA A 210 13.12 37.85 -17.89
CA ALA A 210 12.04 38.50 -18.64
C ALA A 210 11.96 39.99 -18.29
N ALA A 211 11.98 40.84 -19.30
CA ALA A 211 11.72 42.27 -19.15
C ALA A 211 10.21 42.53 -18.91
N PRO A 212 9.81 43.71 -18.39
CA PRO A 212 8.40 44.08 -18.29
C PRO A 212 7.65 43.93 -19.62
N GLY A 213 6.46 43.34 -19.60
CA GLY A 213 5.67 43.05 -20.80
C GLY A 213 6.15 41.85 -21.62
N LYS A 214 7.18 41.12 -21.16
CA LYS A 214 7.65 39.87 -21.75
C LYS A 214 7.35 38.68 -20.86
N ILE A 215 7.13 37.52 -21.48
CA ILE A 215 7.01 36.23 -20.79
C ILE A 215 7.98 35.22 -21.40
N ARG A 216 8.37 34.22 -20.63
CA ARG A 216 9.28 33.17 -21.09
C ARG A 216 8.53 32.17 -21.96
N ASP A 217 9.16 31.76 -23.06
CA ASP A 217 8.69 30.68 -23.92
C ASP A 217 8.73 29.36 -23.16
N SER A 218 7.55 28.87 -22.79
CA SER A 218 7.38 27.59 -22.10
C SER A 218 6.88 26.48 -23.02
N ASN A 219 6.27 26.82 -24.15
CA ASN A 219 5.65 25.85 -25.04
C ASN A 219 6.70 25.07 -25.83
N ARG A 220 7.67 25.75 -26.44
CA ARG A 220 8.73 25.11 -27.22
C ARG A 220 9.54 24.09 -26.41
N PRO A 221 10.13 24.43 -25.25
CA PRO A 221 10.85 23.44 -24.44
C PRO A 221 9.94 22.30 -23.95
N MET A 222 8.66 22.57 -23.66
CA MET A 222 7.69 21.53 -23.29
C MET A 222 7.43 20.57 -24.45
N LEU A 223 7.18 21.08 -25.66
CA LEU A 223 6.94 20.26 -26.86
C LEU A 223 8.18 19.44 -27.24
N LEU A 224 9.38 20.05 -27.20
CA LEU A 224 10.63 19.34 -27.43
C LEU A 224 10.83 18.19 -26.43
N ALA A 225 10.53 18.42 -25.15
CA ALA A 225 10.61 17.37 -24.12
C ALA A 225 9.62 16.23 -24.38
N LEU A 226 8.36 16.55 -24.73
CA LEU A 226 7.32 15.56 -25.05
C LEU A 226 7.64 14.73 -26.31
N LEU A 227 8.27 15.34 -27.31
CA LEU A 227 8.73 14.64 -28.50
C LEU A 227 9.95 13.74 -28.21
N SER A 228 10.87 14.23 -27.38
CA SER A 228 12.05 13.46 -26.97
C SER A 228 11.68 12.21 -26.18
N SER A 229 10.62 12.23 -25.36
CA SER A 229 10.14 11.04 -24.64
C SER A 229 9.56 9.96 -25.56
N GLU A 230 9.21 10.30 -26.81
CA GLU A 230 8.74 9.36 -27.83
C GLU A 230 9.86 8.91 -28.79
N HIS A 231 11.12 9.22 -28.44
CA HIS A 231 12.30 8.91 -29.23
C HIS A 231 12.27 9.49 -30.66
N VAL A 232 11.59 10.61 -30.86
CA VAL A 232 11.44 11.31 -32.14
C VAL A 232 12.58 12.32 -32.33
N GLU A 233 13.07 12.46 -33.56
CA GLU A 233 14.08 13.46 -33.89
C GLU A 233 13.42 14.85 -33.92
N THR A 234 14.02 15.82 -33.22
CA THR A 234 13.46 17.16 -33.09
C THR A 234 14.40 18.24 -33.61
N LEU A 235 13.81 19.28 -34.19
CA LEU A 235 14.50 20.47 -34.64
C LEU A 235 13.95 21.70 -33.89
N ASP A 236 14.78 22.32 -33.07
CA ASP A 236 14.45 23.56 -32.38
C ASP A 236 14.59 24.74 -33.36
N LEU A 237 13.46 25.37 -33.72
CA LEU A 237 13.40 26.51 -34.63
C LEU A 237 13.36 27.85 -33.90
N GLY A 238 13.41 27.84 -32.56
CA GLY A 238 13.43 29.04 -31.73
C GLY A 238 12.12 29.80 -31.68
N ILE A 239 12.23 31.14 -31.55
CA ILE A 239 11.11 32.06 -31.43
C ILE A 239 11.06 32.95 -32.68
N CYS A 240 9.93 32.93 -33.39
CA CYS A 240 9.65 33.88 -34.45
C CYS A 240 8.81 35.04 -33.92
N ARG A 241 9.19 36.28 -34.25
CA ARG A 241 8.39 37.47 -33.94
C ARG A 241 7.20 37.59 -34.89
N ASP A 242 6.18 38.36 -34.52
CA ASP A 242 4.95 38.53 -35.31
C ASP A 242 5.17 39.50 -36.48
N SER A 243 6.04 39.10 -37.41
CA SER A 243 6.26 39.77 -38.70
C SER A 243 5.89 38.80 -39.81
N GLN A 244 4.98 39.20 -40.68
CA GLN A 244 4.46 38.34 -41.75
C GLN A 244 5.58 37.77 -42.64
N GLY A 245 6.54 38.59 -43.05
CA GLY A 245 7.66 38.15 -43.90
C GLY A 245 8.61 37.19 -43.17
N ALA A 246 9.03 37.55 -41.96
CA ALA A 246 9.94 36.71 -41.17
C ALA A 246 9.33 35.34 -40.83
N LEU A 247 8.03 35.31 -40.57
CA LEU A 247 7.30 34.08 -40.29
C LEU A 247 7.20 33.17 -41.52
N GLU A 248 6.89 33.75 -42.69
CA GLU A 248 6.85 32.99 -43.94
C GLU A 248 8.21 32.35 -44.27
N ASP A 249 9.29 33.13 -44.21
CA ASP A 249 10.64 32.64 -44.49
C ASP A 249 11.04 31.52 -43.51
N THR A 250 10.75 31.70 -42.22
CA THR A 250 11.06 30.71 -41.17
C THR A 250 10.27 29.42 -41.38
N VAL A 251 8.97 29.50 -41.69
CA VAL A 251 8.12 28.33 -41.93
C VAL A 251 8.55 27.59 -43.20
N ARG A 252 8.87 28.28 -44.29
CA ARG A 252 9.34 27.65 -45.52
C ARG A 252 10.67 26.92 -45.32
N ASN A 253 11.64 27.57 -44.67
CA ASN A 253 12.93 26.95 -44.34
C ASN A 253 12.75 25.72 -43.43
N ALA A 254 11.85 25.81 -42.45
CA ALA A 254 11.55 24.69 -41.56
C ALA A 254 10.99 23.48 -42.31
N LEU A 255 10.03 23.70 -43.22
CA LEU A 255 9.38 22.61 -43.98
C LEU A 255 10.32 21.88 -44.95
N GLU A 256 11.42 22.51 -45.37
CA GLU A 256 12.49 21.83 -46.12
C GLU A 256 13.27 20.83 -45.26
N ARG A 257 13.30 21.04 -43.93
CA ARG A 257 14.17 20.32 -42.99
C ARG A 257 13.43 19.35 -42.07
N CYS A 258 12.10 19.45 -41.96
CA CYS A 258 11.28 18.56 -41.13
C CYS A 258 10.19 17.84 -41.94
N ASP A 259 9.65 16.77 -41.36
CA ASP A 259 8.46 16.08 -41.87
C ASP A 259 7.17 16.66 -41.25
N VAL A 260 7.28 17.11 -40.00
CA VAL A 260 6.22 17.74 -39.23
C VAL A 260 6.71 19.06 -38.69
N LEU A 261 5.92 20.13 -38.85
CA LEU A 261 6.14 21.42 -38.22
C LEU A 261 5.06 21.65 -37.15
N ILE A 262 5.48 21.91 -35.92
CA ILE A 262 4.58 22.30 -34.82
C ILE A 262 4.89 23.74 -34.47
N THR A 263 3.89 24.62 -34.61
CA THR A 263 3.97 26.00 -34.14
C THR A 263 3.11 26.21 -32.90
N SER A 264 3.47 27.13 -32.01
CA SER A 264 2.60 27.54 -30.89
C SER A 264 2.46 29.05 -30.80
N GLY A 265 1.22 29.55 -30.67
CA GLY A 265 0.89 30.97 -30.77
C GLY A 265 0.45 31.37 -32.19
N GLY A 266 0.06 32.63 -32.38
CA GLY A 266 -0.21 33.18 -33.73
C GLY A 266 -1.44 32.61 -34.46
N VAL A 267 -2.37 31.94 -33.76
CA VAL A 267 -3.49 31.17 -34.33
C VAL A 267 -4.89 31.60 -33.85
N SER A 268 -5.00 32.69 -33.09
CA SER A 268 -6.28 33.15 -32.53
C SER A 268 -7.05 34.00 -33.55
N MET A 269 -7.60 35.14 -33.10
CA MET A 269 -8.36 36.12 -33.89
C MET A 269 -7.74 37.53 -33.78
N GLY A 270 -6.47 37.63 -33.39
CA GLY A 270 -5.74 38.89 -33.25
C GLY A 270 -5.24 39.40 -34.61
N ASP A 271 -5.07 40.72 -34.71
CA ASP A 271 -4.62 41.39 -35.95
C ASP A 271 -3.17 41.00 -36.36
N HIS A 272 -2.44 40.32 -35.48
CA HIS A 272 -1.08 39.83 -35.67
C HIS A 272 -0.97 38.29 -35.74
N ASP A 273 -2.08 37.57 -35.84
CA ASP A 273 -2.10 36.11 -35.97
C ASP A 273 -1.88 35.67 -37.43
N PHE A 274 -0.62 35.66 -37.88
CA PHE A 274 -0.27 35.43 -39.29
C PHE A 274 -0.16 33.96 -39.72
N ILE A 275 -0.19 32.99 -38.79
CA ILE A 275 0.02 31.57 -39.13
C ILE A 275 -1.11 31.04 -40.02
N LYS A 276 -2.37 31.28 -39.66
CA LYS A 276 -3.53 30.75 -40.41
C LYS A 276 -3.57 31.26 -41.86
N PRO A 277 -3.51 32.58 -42.13
CA PRO A 277 -3.46 33.09 -43.51
C PRO A 277 -2.24 32.58 -44.29
N LEU A 278 -1.11 32.39 -43.61
CA LEU A 278 0.08 31.82 -44.25
C LEU A 278 -0.18 30.38 -44.71
N LEU A 279 -0.73 29.52 -43.84
CA LEU A 279 -1.02 28.12 -44.16
C LEU A 279 -2.07 27.96 -45.26
N GLU A 280 -3.08 28.82 -45.30
CA GLU A 280 -4.08 28.86 -46.39
C GLU A 280 -3.45 29.14 -47.76
N ARG A 281 -2.41 29.98 -47.79
CA ARG A 281 -1.74 30.39 -49.03
C ARG A 281 -0.72 29.35 -49.51
N ILE A 282 -0.02 28.68 -48.58
CA ILE A 282 1.09 27.78 -48.94
C ILE A 282 0.68 26.30 -48.95
N GLY A 283 -0.48 25.94 -48.41
CA GLY A 283 -0.94 24.56 -48.33
C GLY A 283 -2.45 24.42 -48.21
N ASN A 284 -2.88 23.25 -47.76
CA ASN A 284 -4.29 22.93 -47.54
C ASN A 284 -4.59 22.89 -46.05
N VAL A 285 -5.45 23.79 -45.57
CA VAL A 285 -5.92 23.81 -44.18
C VAL A 285 -7.13 22.88 -44.06
N HIS A 286 -6.99 21.83 -43.26
CA HIS A 286 -8.03 20.83 -43.06
C HIS A 286 -9.06 21.26 -42.02
N PHE A 287 -8.60 21.91 -40.95
CA PHE A 287 -9.45 22.58 -39.97
C PHE A 287 -8.67 23.70 -39.27
N GLY A 288 -9.37 24.78 -38.88
CA GLY A 288 -8.79 25.91 -38.15
C GLY A 288 -9.37 26.12 -36.74
N ARG A 289 -10.35 25.30 -36.34
CA ARG A 289 -11.01 25.37 -35.03
C ARG A 289 -11.50 24.00 -34.55
N LEU A 290 -11.32 23.74 -33.26
CA LEU A 290 -11.79 22.54 -32.57
C LEU A 290 -12.93 22.85 -31.59
N PHE A 291 -13.92 21.96 -31.55
CA PHE A 291 -15.01 21.96 -30.57
C PHE A 291 -14.54 21.31 -29.26
N MET A 292 -13.65 22.00 -28.56
CA MET A 292 -13.06 21.51 -27.31
C MET A 292 -12.61 22.66 -26.39
N LYS A 293 -12.39 22.32 -25.13
CA LYS A 293 -11.72 23.14 -24.11
C LYS A 293 -10.66 22.29 -23.37
N PRO A 294 -9.45 22.81 -23.14
CA PRO A 294 -8.80 23.89 -23.88
C PRO A 294 -8.44 23.44 -25.31
N GLY A 295 -8.17 24.37 -26.25
CA GLY A 295 -7.69 23.98 -27.59
C GLY A 295 -8.43 24.55 -28.81
N LYS A 296 -9.45 25.39 -28.62
CA LYS A 296 -10.31 25.90 -29.71
C LYS A 296 -9.62 26.40 -30.99
N PRO A 297 -8.53 27.20 -30.96
CA PRO A 297 -7.97 27.77 -32.18
C PRO A 297 -6.96 26.85 -32.91
N THR A 298 -6.82 25.59 -32.50
CA THR A 298 -5.91 24.62 -33.12
C THR A 298 -6.19 24.47 -34.61
N THR A 299 -5.13 24.52 -35.41
CA THR A 299 -5.18 24.41 -36.87
C THR A 299 -4.29 23.27 -37.34
N PHE A 300 -4.78 22.51 -38.32
CA PHE A 300 -4.01 21.47 -38.99
C PHE A 300 -4.03 21.71 -40.49
N ALA A 301 -2.85 21.64 -41.10
CA ALA A 301 -2.66 21.83 -42.52
C ALA A 301 -1.64 20.84 -43.08
N THR A 302 -1.70 20.62 -44.39
CA THR A 302 -0.70 19.88 -45.16
C THR A 302 -0.09 20.79 -46.20
N VAL A 303 1.24 20.79 -46.32
CA VAL A 303 1.99 21.60 -47.29
C VAL A 303 2.81 20.66 -48.17
N ASP A 304 2.77 20.85 -49.49
CA ASP A 304 3.64 20.10 -50.40
C ASP A 304 4.96 20.86 -50.58
N VAL A 305 6.09 20.20 -50.26
CA VAL A 305 7.43 20.73 -50.49
C VAL A 305 8.22 19.72 -51.32
N GLY A 306 8.49 20.07 -52.58
CA GLY A 306 9.26 19.22 -53.49
C GLY A 306 8.60 17.88 -53.82
N GLY A 307 7.26 17.81 -53.84
CA GLY A 307 6.49 16.58 -54.05
C GLY A 307 6.33 15.73 -52.78
N VAL A 308 6.82 16.21 -51.63
CA VAL A 308 6.69 15.53 -50.34
C VAL A 308 5.70 16.30 -49.47
N LYS A 309 4.61 15.62 -49.08
CA LYS A 309 3.61 16.17 -48.16
C LYS A 309 4.20 16.31 -46.76
N LYS A 310 4.14 17.51 -46.20
CA LYS A 310 4.55 17.89 -44.85
C LYS A 310 3.32 18.18 -43.99
N LEU A 311 3.37 17.81 -42.72
CA LEU A 311 2.28 18.07 -41.77
C LEU A 311 2.56 19.32 -40.95
N VAL A 312 1.59 20.20 -40.80
CA VAL A 312 1.72 21.42 -39.99
C VAL A 312 0.63 21.50 -38.94
N PHE A 313 1.03 21.53 -37.67
CA PHE A 313 0.15 21.72 -36.52
C PHE A 313 0.40 23.08 -35.92
N ALA A 314 -0.58 23.97 -36.02
CA ALA A 314 -0.51 25.27 -35.38
C ALA A 314 -1.35 25.26 -34.10
N LEU A 315 -0.65 25.13 -32.97
CA LEU A 315 -1.22 24.94 -31.65
C LEU A 315 -1.47 26.28 -30.93
N PRO A 316 -2.42 26.35 -29.99
CA PRO A 316 -2.76 27.59 -29.31
C PRO A 316 -1.66 28.06 -28.36
N GLY A 317 -1.38 29.37 -28.29
CA GLY A 317 -0.29 29.92 -27.46
C GLY A 317 -0.42 29.66 -25.94
N ASN A 318 -1.63 29.44 -25.43
CA ASN A 318 -1.83 29.10 -24.02
C ASN A 318 -1.24 27.69 -23.70
N PRO A 319 -0.34 27.55 -22.70
CA PRO A 319 0.45 26.34 -22.52
C PRO A 319 -0.35 25.05 -22.35
N VAL A 320 -1.43 25.08 -21.57
CA VAL A 320 -2.29 23.89 -21.38
C VAL A 320 -3.00 23.51 -22.67
N SER A 321 -3.38 24.51 -23.48
CA SER A 321 -4.02 24.25 -24.77
C SER A 321 -3.03 23.57 -25.72
N THR A 322 -1.79 24.06 -25.78
CA THR A 322 -0.70 23.40 -26.53
C THR A 322 -0.50 21.97 -26.04
N PHE A 323 -0.39 21.75 -24.73
CA PHE A 323 -0.21 20.41 -24.14
C PHE A 323 -1.33 19.44 -24.53
N ALA A 324 -2.59 19.83 -24.33
CA ALA A 324 -3.75 18.97 -24.62
C ALA A 324 -3.87 18.67 -26.11
N THR A 325 -3.69 19.68 -26.98
CA THR A 325 -3.84 19.53 -28.44
C THR A 325 -2.66 18.79 -29.07
N PHE A 326 -1.46 18.91 -28.50
CA PHE A 326 -0.33 18.05 -28.86
C PHE A 326 -0.68 16.58 -28.64
N HIS A 327 -1.16 16.21 -27.45
CA HIS A 327 -1.52 14.83 -27.15
C HIS A 327 -2.70 14.33 -28.00
N LEU A 328 -3.75 15.12 -28.19
CA LEU A 328 -4.98 14.67 -28.85
C LEU A 328 -4.91 14.67 -30.39
N VAL A 329 -4.02 15.51 -30.97
CA VAL A 329 -4.00 15.78 -32.41
C VAL A 329 -2.63 15.51 -33.03
N ALA A 330 -1.56 16.15 -32.54
CA ALA A 330 -0.24 16.01 -33.15
C ALA A 330 0.40 14.62 -32.89
N MET A 331 0.29 14.10 -31.67
CA MET A 331 0.88 12.83 -31.27
C MET A 331 0.36 11.63 -32.08
N PRO A 332 -0.97 11.47 -32.33
CA PRO A 332 -1.48 10.43 -33.22
C PRO A 332 -0.84 10.45 -34.61
N ALA A 333 -0.60 11.64 -35.18
CA ALA A 333 0.06 11.78 -36.47
C ALA A 333 1.52 11.29 -36.43
N ILE A 334 2.25 11.69 -35.39
CA ILE A 334 3.66 11.31 -35.20
C ILE A 334 3.79 9.79 -35.04
N LYS A 335 2.91 9.17 -34.24
CA LYS A 335 2.82 7.70 -34.10
C LYS A 335 2.57 7.03 -35.45
N ARG A 336 1.65 7.58 -36.25
CA ARG A 336 1.31 7.05 -37.57
C ARG A 336 2.47 7.16 -38.57
N LEU A 337 3.16 8.31 -38.59
CA LEU A 337 4.35 8.53 -39.42
C LEU A 337 5.50 7.57 -39.07
N ARG A 338 5.64 7.21 -37.78
CA ARG A 338 6.60 6.19 -37.31
C ARG A 338 6.30 4.77 -37.80
N GLY A 339 5.13 4.52 -38.38
CA GLY A 339 4.73 3.22 -38.91
C GLY A 339 3.79 2.42 -38.00
N LEU A 340 3.32 2.98 -36.88
CA LEU A 340 2.34 2.31 -36.03
C LEU A 340 0.99 2.15 -36.76
N PRO A 341 0.24 1.08 -36.46
CA PRO A 341 -1.09 0.89 -37.01
C PRO A 341 -2.07 1.90 -36.37
N VAL A 342 -3.14 2.22 -37.09
CA VAL A 342 -4.04 3.35 -36.78
C VAL A 342 -4.71 3.21 -35.41
N ASP A 343 -5.02 1.99 -34.99
CA ASP A 343 -5.56 1.64 -33.68
C ASP A 343 -4.57 1.95 -32.54
N LYS A 344 -3.27 1.67 -32.72
CA LYS A 344 -2.20 1.99 -31.75
C LYS A 344 -1.79 3.48 -31.76
N CYS A 345 -2.27 4.27 -32.72
CA CYS A 345 -1.98 5.71 -32.79
C CYS A 345 -2.86 6.56 -31.86
N ARG A 346 -4.02 6.04 -31.45
CA ARG A 346 -4.94 6.74 -30.53
C ARG A 346 -4.50 6.51 -29.08
N HIS A 347 -4.84 7.44 -28.19
CA HIS A 347 -4.64 7.22 -26.75
C HIS A 347 -5.54 6.10 -26.27
N THR A 348 -5.02 5.27 -25.36
CA THR A 348 -5.83 4.30 -24.64
C THR A 348 -6.91 5.01 -23.85
N VAL A 349 -8.13 4.52 -23.97
CA VAL A 349 -9.29 5.07 -23.29
C VAL A 349 -9.72 4.10 -22.20
N VAL A 350 -9.80 4.60 -20.97
CA VAL A 350 -10.33 3.88 -19.80
C VAL A 350 -11.57 4.60 -19.26
N HIS A 351 -12.31 3.91 -18.41
CA HIS A 351 -13.37 4.51 -17.63
C HIS A 351 -12.84 4.77 -16.20
N ALA A 352 -12.86 6.02 -15.76
CA ALA A 352 -12.35 6.41 -14.45
C ALA A 352 -13.42 7.18 -13.67
N PHE A 353 -13.48 6.95 -12.37
CA PHE A 353 -14.51 7.45 -11.47
C PHE A 353 -14.00 8.64 -10.68
N LEU A 354 -14.73 9.74 -10.70
CA LEU A 354 -14.31 10.97 -10.04
C LEU A 354 -14.25 10.81 -8.51
N THR A 355 -13.18 11.31 -7.89
CA THR A 355 -13.01 11.36 -6.43
C THR A 355 -13.62 12.61 -5.78
N HIS A 356 -14.17 13.52 -6.59
CA HIS A 356 -14.83 14.75 -6.16
C HIS A 356 -15.65 15.31 -7.32
N PRO A 357 -16.67 16.15 -7.05
CA PRO A 357 -17.47 16.76 -8.11
C PRO A 357 -16.64 17.68 -9.01
N VAL A 358 -16.98 17.72 -10.30
CA VAL A 358 -16.33 18.58 -11.28
C VAL A 358 -17.37 19.36 -12.08
N ARG A 359 -17.25 20.69 -12.06
CA ARG A 359 -18.10 21.60 -12.84
C ARG A 359 -17.81 21.45 -14.33
N LEU A 360 -18.88 21.35 -15.11
CA LEU A 360 -18.82 21.25 -16.56
C LEU A 360 -18.77 22.63 -17.22
N ASP A 361 -18.22 22.67 -18.43
CA ASP A 361 -18.29 23.86 -19.27
C ASP A 361 -19.62 23.89 -20.02
N PRO A 362 -20.35 25.01 -20.05
CA PRO A 362 -21.67 25.07 -20.69
C PRO A 362 -21.59 25.12 -22.21
N GLU A 363 -20.45 25.48 -22.80
CA GLU A 363 -20.34 25.74 -24.23
C GLU A 363 -19.67 24.60 -25.00
N ARG A 364 -18.64 23.96 -24.43
CA ARG A 364 -17.79 22.99 -25.14
C ARG A 364 -17.33 21.85 -24.24
N PRO A 365 -17.17 20.63 -24.78
CA PRO A 365 -16.56 19.53 -24.05
C PRO A 365 -15.17 19.88 -23.53
N GLU A 366 -14.89 19.54 -22.26
CA GLU A 366 -13.63 19.80 -21.60
C GLU A 366 -12.75 18.54 -21.55
N PHE A 367 -11.49 18.68 -21.95
CA PHE A 367 -10.42 17.72 -21.76
C PHE A 367 -9.69 18.11 -20.47
N HIS A 368 -10.22 17.61 -19.37
CA HIS A 368 -9.87 18.01 -18.01
C HIS A 368 -8.65 17.24 -17.54
N ARG A 369 -7.61 17.94 -17.08
CA ARG A 369 -6.38 17.26 -16.62
C ARG A 369 -6.63 16.64 -15.26
N ALA A 370 -6.28 15.36 -15.15
CA ALA A 370 -6.45 14.58 -13.94
C ALA A 370 -5.26 13.64 -13.73
N THR A 371 -5.11 13.24 -12.48
CA THR A 371 -4.33 12.07 -12.09
C THR A 371 -5.31 10.92 -11.88
N ILE A 372 -5.12 9.84 -12.63
CA ILE A 372 -5.81 8.57 -12.42
C ILE A 372 -4.91 7.59 -11.68
N ALA A 373 -5.51 6.76 -10.83
CA ALA A 373 -4.86 5.66 -10.12
C ALA A 373 -5.79 4.45 -10.06
N TRP A 374 -5.23 3.24 -10.06
CA TRP A 374 -6.01 2.03 -9.84
C TRP A 374 -6.26 1.84 -8.34
N ASP A 375 -7.52 1.76 -7.94
CA ASP A 375 -7.90 1.37 -6.58
C ASP A 375 -8.11 -0.14 -6.52
N SER A 376 -7.20 -0.85 -5.86
CA SER A 376 -7.27 -2.31 -5.72
C SER A 376 -8.40 -2.78 -4.80
N LYS A 377 -8.91 -1.92 -3.90
CA LYS A 377 -10.05 -2.25 -3.03
C LYS A 377 -11.36 -2.12 -3.78
N GLN A 378 -11.50 -1.08 -4.61
CA GLN A 378 -12.72 -0.80 -5.37
C GLN A 378 -12.71 -1.37 -6.80
N LEU A 379 -11.57 -1.94 -7.25
CA LEU A 379 -11.36 -2.51 -8.58
C LEU A 379 -11.75 -1.56 -9.72
N LYS A 380 -11.42 -0.29 -9.58
CA LYS A 380 -11.72 0.75 -10.58
C LYS A 380 -10.63 1.81 -10.63
N PHE A 381 -10.55 2.53 -11.75
CA PHE A 381 -9.73 3.72 -11.83
C PHE A 381 -10.40 4.87 -11.09
N LEU A 382 -9.71 5.49 -10.16
CA LEU A 382 -10.12 6.74 -9.51
C LEU A 382 -9.45 7.91 -10.24
N ALA A 383 -10.21 8.97 -10.49
CA ALA A 383 -9.76 10.17 -11.17
C ALA A 383 -9.84 11.38 -10.24
N THR A 384 -8.71 12.05 -10.05
CA THR A 384 -8.60 13.26 -9.24
C THR A 384 -8.16 14.42 -10.13
N SER A 385 -8.95 15.50 -10.20
CA SER A 385 -8.58 16.73 -10.88
C SER A 385 -7.25 17.29 -10.38
N THR A 386 -6.48 17.90 -11.29
CA THR A 386 -5.30 18.71 -10.93
C THR A 386 -5.65 20.12 -10.42
N GLY A 387 -6.92 20.36 -10.07
CA GLY A 387 -7.43 21.64 -9.59
C GLY A 387 -7.80 22.62 -10.71
N ARG A 388 -7.42 23.89 -10.58
CA ARG A 388 -7.83 24.97 -11.51
C ARG A 388 -7.40 24.70 -12.96
N GLN A 389 -8.38 24.63 -13.87
CA GLN A 389 -8.20 24.20 -15.26
C GLN A 389 -8.00 25.33 -16.30
N ILE A 390 -7.74 26.56 -15.87
CA ILE A 390 -7.54 27.70 -16.78
C ILE A 390 -6.42 27.39 -17.80
N SER A 391 -6.68 27.68 -19.07
CA SER A 391 -5.80 27.26 -20.18
C SER A 391 -4.37 27.86 -20.16
N SER A 392 -4.15 28.97 -19.44
CA SER A 392 -2.82 29.55 -19.24
C SER A 392 -2.04 28.91 -18.09
N ARG A 393 -2.70 28.15 -17.20
CA ARG A 393 -2.10 27.61 -15.98
C ARG A 393 -1.43 26.26 -16.24
N LEU A 394 -0.17 26.30 -16.69
CA LEU A 394 0.63 25.10 -16.95
C LEU A 394 0.75 24.16 -15.73
N LEU A 395 0.63 24.68 -14.49
CA LEU A 395 0.56 23.87 -13.27
C LEU A 395 -0.55 22.81 -13.28
N SER A 396 -1.62 22.99 -14.07
CA SER A 396 -2.65 21.96 -14.24
C SER A 396 -2.20 20.75 -15.06
N CYS A 397 -1.07 20.83 -15.76
CA CYS A 397 -0.48 19.69 -16.46
C CYS A 397 0.51 18.92 -15.57
N ARG A 398 0.94 19.49 -14.45
CA ARG A 398 1.87 18.83 -13.52
C ARG A 398 1.17 17.63 -12.88
N ASN A 399 1.79 16.46 -12.99
CA ASN A 399 1.26 15.16 -12.52
C ASN A 399 -0.03 14.68 -13.23
N ALA A 400 -0.47 15.37 -14.29
CA ALA A 400 -1.57 14.89 -15.11
C ALA A 400 -1.08 13.68 -15.93
N ASN A 401 -1.60 12.49 -15.62
CA ASN A 401 -1.35 11.27 -16.39
C ASN A 401 -2.54 10.92 -17.30
N ALA A 402 -3.63 11.71 -17.25
CA ALA A 402 -4.81 11.53 -18.06
C ALA A 402 -5.54 12.84 -18.40
N LEU A 403 -6.35 12.79 -19.47
CA LEU A 403 -7.36 13.79 -19.82
C LEU A 403 -8.75 13.16 -19.72
N LEU A 404 -9.57 13.65 -18.78
CA LEU A 404 -10.97 13.26 -18.67
C LEU A 404 -11.77 13.96 -19.77
N TYR A 405 -12.63 13.22 -20.46
CA TYR A 405 -13.62 13.78 -21.37
C TYR A 405 -14.87 14.16 -20.60
N LEU A 406 -15.03 15.46 -20.36
CA LEU A 406 -16.19 16.01 -19.70
C LEU A 406 -17.14 16.62 -20.74
N PRO A 407 -18.40 16.18 -20.84
CA PRO A 407 -19.38 16.73 -21.75
C PRO A 407 -19.77 18.16 -21.36
N THR A 408 -20.58 18.82 -22.19
CA THR A 408 -21.20 20.09 -21.83
C THR A 408 -22.32 19.89 -20.82
N GLY A 409 -22.43 20.78 -19.84
CA GLY A 409 -23.50 20.70 -18.84
C GLY A 409 -23.22 21.58 -17.63
N THR A 410 -23.73 21.17 -16.46
CA THR A 410 -23.54 21.88 -15.19
C THR A 410 -22.45 21.26 -14.32
N GLU A 411 -22.57 19.98 -13.97
CA GLU A 411 -21.65 19.29 -13.06
C GLU A 411 -21.72 17.76 -13.26
N ILE A 412 -20.61 17.07 -12.99
CA ILE A 412 -20.56 15.62 -12.78
C ILE A 412 -20.21 15.38 -11.30
N ARG A 413 -20.91 14.44 -10.67
CA ARG A 413 -20.80 14.20 -9.23
C ARG A 413 -19.62 13.29 -8.92
N GLU A 414 -19.22 13.29 -7.66
CA GLU A 414 -18.30 12.29 -7.14
C GLU A 414 -18.86 10.87 -7.35
N GLY A 415 -17.99 9.93 -7.70
CA GLY A 415 -18.36 8.54 -7.96
C GLY A 415 -18.93 8.29 -9.36
N ASP A 416 -19.18 9.31 -10.17
CA ASP A 416 -19.57 9.14 -11.57
C ASP A 416 -18.37 8.75 -12.43
N GLY A 417 -18.62 7.84 -13.39
CA GLY A 417 -17.61 7.36 -14.32
C GLY A 417 -17.53 8.21 -15.59
N VAL A 418 -16.30 8.58 -15.98
CA VAL A 418 -16.02 9.40 -17.17
C VAL A 418 -15.01 8.74 -18.10
N LYS A 419 -15.24 8.94 -19.40
CA LYS A 419 -14.30 8.51 -20.46
C LYS A 419 -12.98 9.24 -20.28
N THR A 420 -11.87 8.51 -20.21
CA THR A 420 -10.58 9.06 -19.82
C THR A 420 -9.48 8.63 -20.78
N PHE A 421 -8.76 9.59 -21.36
CA PHE A 421 -7.62 9.36 -22.24
C PHE A 421 -6.33 9.29 -21.41
N VAL A 422 -5.66 8.15 -21.42
CA VAL A 422 -4.40 7.94 -20.69
C VAL A 422 -3.24 8.53 -21.49
N LEU A 423 -2.45 9.41 -20.87
CA LEU A 423 -1.37 10.14 -21.54
C LEU A 423 -0.04 9.40 -21.55
N HIS A 424 0.19 8.49 -20.60
CA HIS A 424 1.45 7.77 -20.44
C HIS A 424 1.24 6.27 -20.53
N SER A 425 1.86 5.60 -21.50
CA SER A 425 1.73 4.14 -21.73
C SER A 425 2.25 3.31 -20.56
N SER A 426 3.22 3.82 -19.78
CA SER A 426 3.70 3.12 -18.58
C SER A 426 2.64 2.98 -17.50
N PHE A 427 1.54 3.74 -17.55
CA PHE A 427 0.40 3.57 -16.64
C PHE A 427 -0.34 2.25 -16.90
N LEU A 428 -0.33 1.76 -18.15
CA LEU A 428 -0.91 0.46 -18.52
C LEU A 428 0.06 -0.69 -18.24
N ASN A 429 1.37 -0.47 -18.45
CA ASN A 429 2.39 -1.45 -18.04
C ASN A 429 2.54 -1.52 -16.51
N ALA A 430 2.16 -0.48 -15.78
CA ALA A 430 2.04 -0.50 -14.32
C ALA A 430 0.75 -1.19 -13.84
N ALA A 431 -0.25 -1.39 -14.70
CA ALA A 431 -1.42 -2.23 -14.38
C ALA A 431 -1.10 -3.74 -14.50
N HIS A 432 -0.04 -4.10 -15.22
CA HIS A 432 0.65 -5.40 -15.14
C HIS A 432 1.96 -5.35 -14.34
N GLY A 433 2.25 -4.18 -13.76
CA GLY A 433 3.31 -4.00 -12.80
C GLY A 433 2.75 -4.36 -11.44
N SER A 434 3.03 -5.59 -11.01
CA SER A 434 3.25 -5.85 -9.59
C SER A 434 3.98 -4.65 -8.98
N PRO A 435 3.60 -4.13 -7.80
CA PRO A 435 4.57 -3.39 -7.01
C PRO A 435 5.82 -4.29 -6.98
N SER A 436 7.00 -3.73 -7.23
CA SER A 436 8.26 -4.45 -7.14
C SER A 436 8.49 -4.87 -5.70
N VAL A 437 7.80 -5.92 -5.30
CA VAL A 437 8.15 -6.85 -4.26
C VAL A 437 9.14 -7.77 -4.95
N SER A 438 10.40 -7.66 -4.56
CA SER A 438 11.37 -8.71 -4.76
C SER A 438 10.74 -10.03 -4.32
N ALA A 439 10.38 -10.88 -5.28
CA ALA A 439 10.03 -12.25 -4.98
C ALA A 439 11.23 -12.87 -4.23
N PRO A 440 11.01 -13.48 -3.05
CA PRO A 440 12.03 -14.34 -2.46
C PRO A 440 12.34 -15.43 -3.48
N LEU A 441 13.63 -15.73 -3.66
CA LEU A 441 14.06 -16.93 -4.37
C LEU A 441 13.30 -18.14 -3.82
N ALA A 442 12.79 -18.96 -4.73
CA ALA A 442 12.28 -20.29 -4.40
C ALA A 442 13.36 -21.06 -3.63
N ALA A 443 13.04 -21.45 -2.40
CA ALA A 443 13.86 -22.37 -1.63
C ALA A 443 13.88 -23.76 -2.29
N PRO A 444 14.97 -24.54 -2.16
CA PRO A 444 15.07 -25.87 -2.75
C PRO A 444 14.06 -26.85 -2.13
N PRO A 445 13.67 -27.92 -2.82
CA PRO A 445 12.82 -28.96 -2.25
C PRO A 445 13.59 -29.69 -1.15
N GLN A 446 13.18 -29.53 0.11
CA GLN A 446 13.66 -30.37 1.20
C GLN A 446 13.15 -31.80 1.00
N SER A 447 14.07 -32.69 0.68
CA SER A 447 13.89 -34.14 0.69
C SER A 447 13.59 -34.63 2.11
N ALA A 448 12.46 -35.32 2.25
CA ALA A 448 12.14 -36.12 3.42
C ALA A 448 13.18 -37.25 3.58
N SER A 449 13.86 -37.30 4.72
CA SER A 449 14.61 -38.48 5.18
C SER A 449 13.76 -39.26 6.17
N MET A 450 13.60 -40.55 5.91
CA MET A 450 12.90 -41.52 6.74
C MET A 450 13.58 -41.72 8.11
N THR A 451 12.77 -41.74 9.18
CA THR A 451 13.01 -42.59 10.35
C THR A 451 11.73 -43.36 10.65
N GLU A 452 11.79 -44.67 10.45
CA GLU A 452 10.73 -45.61 10.82
C GLU A 452 10.80 -46.02 12.30
N ALA A 453 9.60 -46.34 12.79
CA ALA A 453 9.26 -47.22 13.91
C ALA A 453 9.37 -46.68 15.36
N LYS A 454 8.23 -46.27 15.94
CA LYS A 454 7.37 -47.16 16.76
C LYS A 454 6.17 -46.42 17.38
N GLY A 455 4.95 -46.98 17.17
CA GLY A 455 3.93 -47.10 18.22
C GLY A 455 2.74 -46.12 18.25
N HIS A 456 1.60 -46.59 17.71
CA HIS A 456 0.21 -46.34 18.15
C HIS A 456 -0.33 -44.90 18.29
N SER A 457 -1.09 -44.44 17.29
CA SER A 457 -2.56 -44.18 17.36
C SER A 457 -3.00 -43.31 16.17
N GLN A 458 -4.11 -43.65 15.52
CA GLN A 458 -4.71 -42.84 14.45
C GLN A 458 -5.13 -41.46 14.97
N PRO A 459 -5.07 -40.39 14.15
CA PRO A 459 -5.98 -39.27 14.28
C PRO A 459 -6.94 -39.24 13.08
N SER A 460 -8.15 -39.76 13.31
CA SER A 460 -9.34 -39.32 12.60
C SER A 460 -9.67 -37.88 12.98
N ASN A 461 -9.74 -36.95 12.03
CA ASN A 461 -10.70 -35.82 12.03
C ASN A 461 -10.52 -34.94 10.77
N LEU A 462 -11.12 -35.34 9.65
CA LEU A 462 -11.56 -34.38 8.63
C LEU A 462 -12.73 -33.58 9.24
N LYS A 463 -12.56 -32.26 9.43
CA LYS A 463 -13.67 -31.39 9.88
C LYS A 463 -14.82 -31.45 8.87
N SER A 464 -16.04 -31.67 9.35
CA SER A 464 -17.27 -31.65 8.54
C SER A 464 -17.93 -30.27 8.59
N PHE A 465 -18.52 -29.84 7.46
CA PHE A 465 -19.23 -28.55 7.32
C PHE A 465 -20.73 -28.77 7.03
N ARG A 466 -21.56 -27.82 7.44
CA ARG A 466 -23.03 -27.84 7.33
C ARG A 466 -23.50 -26.88 6.23
N ALA A 467 -24.33 -27.37 5.31
CA ALA A 467 -24.93 -26.54 4.26
C ALA A 467 -26.45 -26.39 4.44
N GLY A 468 -26.96 -25.19 4.18
CA GLY A 468 -28.38 -24.87 4.08
C GLY A 468 -28.77 -24.57 2.64
N ILE A 469 -29.88 -25.15 2.17
CA ILE A 469 -30.39 -24.97 0.80
C ILE A 469 -31.72 -24.23 0.84
N LEU A 470 -31.77 -23.03 0.25
CA LEU A 470 -32.97 -22.19 0.19
C LEU A 470 -33.45 -22.04 -1.25
N THR A 471 -34.62 -22.58 -1.56
CA THR A 471 -35.28 -22.35 -2.85
C THR A 471 -36.23 -21.17 -2.75
N ILE A 472 -36.05 -20.18 -3.63
CA ILE A 472 -36.83 -18.95 -3.68
C ILE A 472 -37.71 -18.99 -4.93
N SER A 473 -39.02 -19.18 -4.73
CA SER A 473 -39.98 -19.16 -5.83
C SER A 473 -41.43 -19.04 -5.34
N ASP A 474 -42.14 -18.02 -5.83
CA ASP A 474 -43.60 -17.86 -5.65
C ASP A 474 -44.39 -19.13 -6.00
N ARG A 475 -44.05 -19.80 -7.11
CA ARG A 475 -44.80 -20.98 -7.60
C ARG A 475 -44.53 -22.23 -6.78
N VAL A 476 -43.29 -22.43 -6.35
CA VAL A 476 -42.92 -23.60 -5.54
C VAL A 476 -43.45 -23.44 -4.12
N SER A 477 -43.32 -22.23 -3.55
CA SER A 477 -43.87 -21.92 -2.22
C SER A 477 -45.39 -22.04 -2.16
N ALA A 478 -46.10 -21.75 -3.26
CA ALA A 478 -47.55 -21.91 -3.35
C ALA A 478 -48.01 -23.35 -3.71
N GLY A 479 -47.08 -24.31 -3.84
CA GLY A 479 -47.39 -25.69 -4.23
C GLY A 479 -47.82 -25.87 -5.69
N GLN A 480 -47.62 -24.86 -6.55
CA GLN A 480 -48.03 -24.86 -7.96
C GLN A 480 -46.98 -25.48 -8.89
N SER A 481 -45.75 -25.69 -8.41
CA SER A 481 -44.64 -26.29 -9.15
C SER A 481 -43.75 -27.09 -8.21
N GLN A 482 -43.12 -28.15 -8.72
CA GLN A 482 -42.13 -28.92 -7.96
C GLN A 482 -40.78 -28.20 -7.93
N ASP A 483 -40.07 -28.27 -6.80
CA ASP A 483 -38.69 -27.80 -6.69
C ASP A 483 -37.74 -28.74 -7.44
N LEU A 484 -37.04 -28.22 -8.44
CA LEU A 484 -36.02 -28.95 -9.20
C LEU A 484 -34.61 -28.45 -8.91
N SER A 485 -34.48 -27.27 -8.29
CA SER A 485 -33.19 -26.60 -8.07
C SER A 485 -32.61 -26.93 -6.69
N GLY A 486 -33.45 -27.09 -5.67
CA GLY A 486 -33.07 -27.64 -4.36
C GLY A 486 -32.36 -29.00 -4.47
N PRO A 487 -33.00 -30.00 -5.10
CA PRO A 487 -32.39 -31.32 -5.32
C PRO A 487 -31.11 -31.29 -6.17
N ALA A 488 -30.97 -30.31 -7.08
CA ALA A 488 -29.75 -30.14 -7.87
C ALA A 488 -28.59 -29.60 -7.02
N MET A 489 -28.83 -28.61 -6.16
CA MET A 489 -27.82 -28.11 -5.21
C MET A 489 -27.35 -29.21 -4.26
N ARG A 490 -28.26 -30.05 -3.76
CA ARG A 490 -27.93 -31.18 -2.90
C ARG A 490 -26.97 -32.17 -3.58
N ARG A 491 -27.27 -32.59 -4.82
CA ARG A 491 -26.41 -33.52 -5.56
C ARG A 491 -25.00 -32.97 -5.75
N VAL A 492 -24.88 -31.69 -6.11
CA VAL A 492 -23.58 -31.06 -6.34
C VAL A 492 -22.77 -30.93 -5.04
N LEU A 493 -23.43 -30.71 -3.90
CA LEU A 493 -22.79 -30.73 -2.58
C LEU A 493 -22.31 -32.14 -2.19
N GLU A 494 -23.07 -33.18 -2.54
CA GLU A 494 -22.72 -34.59 -2.27
C GLU A 494 -21.56 -35.10 -3.16
N GLU A 495 -21.34 -34.51 -4.34
CA GLU A 495 -20.26 -34.86 -5.28
C GLU A 495 -18.89 -34.22 -4.94
N LEU A 496 -18.81 -33.34 -3.94
CA LEU A 496 -17.56 -32.69 -3.51
C LEU A 496 -16.70 -33.61 -2.62
N GLU A 497 -15.91 -34.51 -3.22
CA GLU A 497 -15.03 -35.43 -2.46
C GLU A 497 -13.98 -34.74 -1.57
N LYS A 498 -13.64 -33.47 -1.85
CA LYS A 498 -12.60 -32.71 -1.12
C LYS A 498 -13.06 -32.12 0.22
N VAL A 499 -14.37 -32.10 0.54
CA VAL A 499 -14.91 -31.52 1.77
C VAL A 499 -16.03 -32.40 2.32
N ASN A 500 -15.95 -32.78 3.59
CA ASN A 500 -17.01 -33.54 4.26
C ASN A 500 -18.24 -32.65 4.57
N MET A 501 -19.03 -32.29 3.55
CA MET A 501 -20.21 -31.43 3.68
C MET A 501 -21.49 -32.22 3.83
N HIS A 502 -22.39 -31.81 4.73
CA HIS A 502 -23.74 -32.37 4.85
C HIS A 502 -24.82 -31.28 4.83
N VAL A 503 -25.95 -31.58 4.19
CA VAL A 503 -27.09 -30.66 4.14
C VAL A 503 -27.83 -30.73 5.47
N ALA A 504 -27.76 -29.66 6.25
CA ALA A 504 -28.33 -29.56 7.60
C ALA A 504 -29.73 -28.92 7.62
N ALA A 505 -30.07 -28.09 6.62
CA ALA A 505 -31.36 -27.42 6.54
C ALA A 505 -31.80 -27.22 5.08
N GLU A 506 -33.11 -27.35 4.82
CA GLU A 506 -33.72 -27.00 3.55
C GLU A 506 -35.01 -26.22 3.79
N ALA A 507 -35.27 -25.21 2.96
CA ALA A 507 -36.52 -24.45 3.00
C ALA A 507 -36.90 -23.91 1.62
N VAL A 508 -38.19 -23.64 1.46
CA VAL A 508 -38.75 -22.97 0.28
C VAL A 508 -39.48 -21.72 0.75
N VAL A 509 -39.21 -20.59 0.11
CA VAL A 509 -39.84 -19.29 0.42
C VAL A 509 -40.35 -18.60 -0.85
N PRO A 510 -41.37 -17.74 -0.76
CA PRO A 510 -41.79 -16.89 -1.88
C PRO A 510 -40.73 -15.83 -2.19
N ASP A 511 -40.86 -15.17 -3.34
CA ASP A 511 -39.97 -14.08 -3.77
C ASP A 511 -40.27 -12.78 -2.97
N ASN A 512 -40.08 -12.83 -1.66
CA ASN A 512 -40.32 -11.75 -0.70
C ASN A 512 -39.08 -11.48 0.16
N ILE A 513 -38.70 -10.21 0.28
CA ILE A 513 -37.48 -9.77 1.01
C ILE A 513 -37.50 -10.23 2.47
N GLU A 514 -38.59 -10.05 3.19
CA GLU A 514 -38.69 -10.35 4.62
C GLU A 514 -38.55 -11.86 4.89
N ASP A 515 -39.19 -12.70 4.05
CA ASP A 515 -39.11 -14.15 4.17
C ASP A 515 -37.71 -14.70 3.88
N ILE A 516 -37.06 -14.20 2.81
CA ILE A 516 -35.69 -14.56 2.46
C ILE A 516 -34.75 -14.16 3.59
N GLN A 517 -34.85 -12.92 4.08
CA GLN A 517 -34.00 -12.44 5.17
C GLN A 517 -34.23 -13.20 6.47
N ARG A 518 -35.48 -13.52 6.81
CA ARG A 518 -35.81 -14.27 8.03
C ARG A 518 -35.12 -15.63 8.04
N VAL A 519 -35.21 -16.39 6.96
CA VAL A 519 -34.61 -17.73 6.88
C VAL A 519 -33.09 -17.67 6.86
N VAL A 520 -32.49 -16.76 6.06
CA VAL A 520 -31.03 -16.64 5.98
C VAL A 520 -30.44 -16.14 7.30
N LYS A 521 -31.09 -15.17 7.98
CA LYS A 521 -30.68 -14.72 9.32
C LYS A 521 -30.79 -15.84 10.35
N GLN A 522 -31.91 -16.57 10.37
CA GLN A 522 -32.09 -17.69 11.28
C GLN A 522 -30.97 -18.74 11.11
N TRP A 523 -30.66 -19.11 9.87
CA TRP A 523 -29.63 -20.13 9.63
C TRP A 523 -28.21 -19.64 9.92
N ALA A 524 -27.91 -18.36 9.68
CA ALA A 524 -26.59 -17.79 9.89
C ALA A 524 -26.32 -17.36 11.35
N ASP A 525 -27.31 -16.74 12.01
CA ASP A 525 -27.15 -16.15 13.34
C ASP A 525 -27.30 -17.20 14.46
N ASP A 526 -28.17 -18.21 14.27
CA ASP A 526 -28.30 -19.33 15.21
C ASP A 526 -27.20 -20.40 14.99
N ASP A 527 -26.20 -20.10 14.14
CA ASP A 527 -25.07 -20.98 13.79
C ASP A 527 -25.54 -22.39 13.37
N ILE A 528 -26.60 -22.47 12.54
CA ILE A 528 -27.18 -23.74 12.08
C ILE A 528 -26.37 -24.31 10.90
N VAL A 529 -25.86 -23.44 10.03
CA VAL A 529 -25.14 -23.82 8.80
C VAL A 529 -23.89 -22.96 8.60
N ASP A 530 -22.87 -23.54 7.98
CA ASP A 530 -21.61 -22.87 7.62
C ASP A 530 -21.66 -22.29 6.18
N LEU A 531 -22.54 -22.83 5.33
CA LEU A 531 -22.83 -22.36 3.97
C LEU A 531 -24.33 -22.26 3.74
N VAL A 532 -24.81 -21.16 3.15
CA VAL A 532 -26.16 -21.02 2.61
C VAL A 532 -26.10 -20.88 1.09
N LEU A 533 -26.77 -21.79 0.39
CA LEU A 533 -27.00 -21.68 -1.05
C LEU A 533 -28.45 -21.32 -1.32
N THR A 534 -28.65 -20.23 -2.05
CA THR A 534 -30.00 -19.84 -2.49
C THR A 534 -30.17 -20.07 -3.99
N SER A 535 -31.38 -20.41 -4.43
CA SER A 535 -31.72 -20.55 -5.85
C SER A 535 -33.01 -19.83 -6.18
N GLY A 536 -32.96 -18.91 -7.14
CA GLY A 536 -34.13 -18.17 -7.62
C GLY A 536 -34.02 -16.65 -7.42
N GLY A 537 -34.93 -15.89 -8.02
CA GLY A 537 -35.09 -14.45 -7.77
C GLY A 537 -33.89 -13.54 -8.08
N THR A 538 -32.93 -13.94 -8.92
CA THR A 538 -31.71 -13.19 -9.27
C THR A 538 -31.77 -12.45 -10.61
N GLY A 539 -32.91 -12.46 -11.31
CA GLY A 539 -33.13 -11.76 -12.58
C GLY A 539 -33.44 -10.25 -12.44
N PHE A 540 -34.09 -9.66 -13.45
CA PHE A 540 -34.48 -8.24 -13.48
C PHE A 540 -35.98 -7.99 -13.32
N THR A 541 -36.79 -9.05 -13.18
CA THR A 541 -38.23 -8.84 -13.04
C THR A 541 -38.51 -8.18 -11.69
N PRO A 542 -39.63 -7.44 -11.52
CA PRO A 542 -39.98 -6.83 -10.23
C PRO A 542 -40.12 -7.82 -9.07
N ARG A 543 -40.23 -9.12 -9.36
CA ARG A 543 -40.26 -10.20 -8.37
C ARG A 543 -38.87 -10.76 -8.06
N ASP A 544 -37.85 -10.50 -8.88
CA ASP A 544 -36.49 -10.94 -8.61
C ASP A 544 -35.83 -10.06 -7.54
N VAL A 545 -36.07 -10.37 -6.25
CA VAL A 545 -35.64 -9.56 -5.09
C VAL A 545 -34.53 -10.21 -4.26
N THR A 546 -34.02 -11.37 -4.66
CA THR A 546 -33.02 -12.12 -3.90
C THR A 546 -31.70 -11.34 -3.69
N PRO A 547 -31.15 -10.62 -4.69
CA PRO A 547 -29.95 -9.81 -4.52
C PRO A 547 -30.13 -8.70 -3.47
N GLU A 548 -31.25 -7.99 -3.50
CA GLU A 548 -31.60 -6.93 -2.55
C GLU A 548 -31.76 -7.49 -1.14
N ALA A 549 -32.46 -8.62 -1.01
CA ALA A 549 -32.71 -9.26 0.27
C ALA A 549 -31.42 -9.72 0.95
N VAL A 550 -30.54 -10.39 0.20
CA VAL A 550 -29.27 -10.92 0.72
C VAL A 550 -28.27 -9.79 0.96
N LYS A 551 -28.11 -8.85 0.04
CA LYS A 551 -27.12 -7.76 0.18
C LYS A 551 -27.34 -6.92 1.45
N ALA A 552 -28.60 -6.70 1.84
CA ALA A 552 -28.96 -5.95 3.04
C ALA A 552 -28.58 -6.63 4.37
N ILE A 553 -28.22 -7.92 4.35
CA ILE A 553 -27.93 -8.71 5.56
C ILE A 553 -26.50 -9.25 5.62
N LEU A 554 -25.66 -8.96 4.62
CA LEU A 554 -24.26 -9.34 4.61
C LEU A 554 -23.42 -8.38 5.44
N ASP A 555 -22.51 -8.91 6.24
CA ASP A 555 -21.51 -8.10 6.95
C ASP A 555 -20.37 -7.70 6.00
N LYS A 556 -20.06 -8.59 5.04
CA LYS A 556 -19.03 -8.37 4.04
C LYS A 556 -19.36 -9.05 2.72
N GLU A 557 -19.30 -8.31 1.63
CA GLU A 557 -19.46 -8.86 0.28
C GLU A 557 -18.19 -9.57 -0.21
N ILE A 558 -18.37 -10.65 -0.98
CA ILE A 558 -17.31 -11.39 -1.66
C ILE A 558 -17.56 -11.32 -3.18
N PRO A 559 -17.19 -10.19 -3.83
CA PRO A 559 -17.44 -10.02 -5.26
C PRO A 559 -16.64 -11.01 -6.12
N GLY A 560 -15.52 -11.55 -5.62
CA GLY A 560 -14.71 -12.53 -6.36
C GLY A 560 -15.47 -13.81 -6.75
N PHE A 561 -16.34 -14.31 -5.87
CA PHE A 561 -17.19 -15.47 -6.17
C PHE A 561 -18.19 -15.14 -7.28
N VAL A 562 -18.80 -13.95 -7.21
CA VAL A 562 -19.72 -13.45 -8.23
C VAL A 562 -19.04 -13.31 -9.59
N ILE A 563 -17.83 -12.75 -9.63
CA ILE A 563 -17.06 -12.58 -10.87
C ILE A 563 -16.72 -13.95 -11.47
N ALA A 564 -16.21 -14.89 -10.68
CA ALA A 564 -15.87 -16.23 -11.16
C ALA A 564 -17.09 -16.98 -11.73
N MET A 565 -18.23 -16.90 -11.04
CA MET A 565 -19.50 -17.47 -11.48
C MET A 565 -20.00 -16.85 -12.81
N LEU A 566 -19.94 -15.52 -12.92
CA LEU A 566 -20.35 -14.81 -14.14
C LEU A 566 -19.39 -15.07 -15.31
N GLU A 567 -18.08 -15.04 -15.09
CA GLU A 567 -17.07 -15.30 -16.12
C GLU A 567 -17.25 -16.70 -16.71
N ASN A 568 -17.45 -17.71 -15.85
CA ASN A 568 -17.66 -19.08 -16.30
C ASN A 568 -19.00 -19.24 -17.05
N SER A 569 -20.06 -18.61 -16.55
CA SER A 569 -21.38 -18.63 -17.22
C SER A 569 -21.38 -17.91 -18.57
N LEU A 570 -20.61 -16.82 -18.72
CA LEU A 570 -20.51 -16.05 -19.97
C LEU A 570 -19.81 -16.81 -21.10
N LYS A 571 -18.92 -17.76 -20.78
CA LYS A 571 -18.29 -18.66 -21.76
C LYS A 571 -19.31 -19.58 -22.44
N ILE A 572 -20.43 -19.85 -21.76
CA ILE A 572 -21.48 -20.77 -22.24
C ILE A 572 -22.64 -20.00 -22.87
N THR A 573 -23.08 -18.90 -22.25
CA THR A 573 -24.23 -18.12 -22.74
C THR A 573 -24.12 -16.63 -22.44
N ASN A 574 -24.29 -15.81 -23.48
CA ASN A 574 -24.35 -14.35 -23.35
C ASN A 574 -25.52 -13.89 -22.45
N LYS A 575 -26.54 -14.72 -22.25
CA LYS A 575 -27.68 -14.42 -21.36
C LYS A 575 -27.30 -14.41 -19.88
N ALA A 576 -26.11 -14.92 -19.50
CA ALA A 576 -25.61 -14.87 -18.13
C ALA A 576 -25.41 -13.43 -17.62
N MET A 577 -25.20 -12.46 -18.52
CA MET A 577 -25.16 -11.02 -18.19
C MET A 577 -26.44 -10.52 -17.51
N LEU A 578 -27.54 -11.28 -17.61
CA LEU A 578 -28.83 -10.90 -17.05
C LEU A 578 -29.07 -11.38 -15.61
N ALA A 579 -28.10 -12.11 -15.03
CA ALA A 579 -28.16 -12.56 -13.64
C ALA A 579 -27.46 -11.55 -12.72
N ARG A 580 -28.00 -11.37 -11.51
CA ARG A 580 -27.45 -10.48 -10.47
C ARG A 580 -27.05 -11.26 -9.22
N PRO A 581 -26.14 -12.26 -9.30
CA PRO A 581 -25.76 -13.05 -8.14
C PRO A 581 -25.01 -12.18 -7.11
N VAL A 582 -25.14 -12.54 -5.85
CA VAL A 582 -24.54 -11.89 -4.68
C VAL A 582 -23.90 -13.00 -3.84
N ALA A 583 -22.69 -12.74 -3.35
CA ALA A 583 -22.02 -13.63 -2.41
C ALA A 583 -21.39 -12.80 -1.29
N GLY A 584 -21.37 -13.34 -0.08
CA GLY A 584 -20.80 -12.65 1.07
C GLY A 584 -20.85 -13.47 2.34
N ILE A 585 -20.41 -12.87 3.43
CA ILE A 585 -20.38 -13.50 4.75
C ILE A 585 -21.37 -12.76 5.65
N ARG A 586 -22.10 -13.56 6.45
CA ARG A 586 -22.82 -13.09 7.64
C ARG A 586 -22.33 -13.91 8.83
N HIS A 587 -21.78 -13.25 9.84
CA HIS A 587 -21.10 -13.87 10.98
C HIS A 587 -20.02 -14.88 10.53
N ARG A 588 -20.28 -16.18 10.68
CA ARG A 588 -19.39 -17.29 10.28
C ARG A 588 -19.85 -18.00 9.01
N THR A 589 -21.00 -17.61 8.48
CA THR A 589 -21.73 -18.33 7.44
C THR A 589 -21.50 -17.69 6.08
N LEU A 590 -21.01 -18.48 5.13
CA LEU A 590 -20.87 -18.07 3.74
C LEU A 590 -22.24 -18.13 3.06
N ILE A 591 -22.65 -17.08 2.36
CA ILE A 591 -23.93 -17.02 1.64
C ILE A 591 -23.63 -16.80 0.16
N VAL A 592 -24.19 -17.65 -0.70
CA VAL A 592 -24.03 -17.57 -2.17
C VAL A 592 -25.39 -17.67 -2.84
N THR A 593 -25.71 -16.73 -3.73
CA THR A 593 -26.94 -16.77 -4.53
C THR A 593 -26.69 -17.34 -5.92
N LEU A 594 -27.54 -18.29 -6.32
CA LEU A 594 -27.46 -19.01 -7.59
C LEU A 594 -28.73 -18.76 -8.44
N PRO A 595 -28.64 -18.85 -9.78
CA PRO A 595 -29.79 -18.71 -10.65
C PRO A 595 -30.83 -19.81 -10.44
N GLY A 596 -32.11 -19.51 -10.67
CA GLY A 596 -33.22 -20.44 -10.39
C GLY A 596 -33.33 -21.69 -11.29
N LYS A 597 -32.50 -21.84 -12.33
CA LYS A 597 -32.55 -23.00 -13.25
C LYS A 597 -31.56 -24.08 -12.82
N PRO A 598 -31.95 -25.37 -12.73
CA PRO A 598 -31.07 -26.44 -12.25
C PRO A 598 -29.73 -26.56 -13.00
N LYS A 599 -29.71 -26.38 -14.32
CA LYS A 599 -28.45 -26.38 -15.09
C LYS A 599 -27.52 -25.23 -14.71
N ALA A 600 -28.08 -24.03 -14.55
CA ALA A 600 -27.32 -22.84 -14.18
C ALA A 600 -26.78 -22.92 -12.75
N VAL A 601 -27.50 -23.57 -11.83
CA VAL A 601 -27.03 -23.88 -10.47
C VAL A 601 -25.75 -24.71 -10.52
N VAL A 602 -25.76 -25.83 -11.25
CA VAL A 602 -24.59 -26.73 -11.37
C VAL A 602 -23.40 -26.00 -11.99
N GLU A 603 -23.64 -25.25 -13.06
CA GLU A 603 -22.61 -24.47 -13.75
C GLU A 603 -21.97 -23.42 -12.83
N ASN A 604 -22.78 -22.60 -12.15
CA ASN A 604 -22.27 -21.53 -11.29
C ASN A 604 -21.56 -22.10 -10.05
N PHE A 605 -22.10 -23.16 -9.45
CA PHE A 605 -21.47 -23.78 -8.30
C PHE A 605 -20.13 -24.45 -8.64
N SER A 606 -20.03 -25.12 -9.81
CA SER A 606 -18.78 -25.74 -10.26
C SER A 606 -17.63 -24.72 -10.41
N ALA A 607 -17.95 -23.46 -10.72
CA ALA A 607 -16.97 -22.39 -10.86
C ALA A 607 -16.26 -22.03 -9.54
N ILE A 608 -16.91 -22.28 -8.40
CA ILE A 608 -16.41 -21.89 -7.07
C ILE A 608 -16.04 -23.11 -6.20
N ALA A 609 -16.33 -24.32 -6.68
CA ALA A 609 -16.15 -25.59 -5.97
C ALA A 609 -14.73 -25.83 -5.44
N ASP A 610 -13.69 -25.52 -6.22
CA ASP A 610 -12.29 -25.76 -5.81
C ASP A 610 -11.80 -24.81 -4.71
N VAL A 611 -12.39 -23.61 -4.60
CA VAL A 611 -11.98 -22.57 -3.63
C VAL A 611 -12.86 -22.60 -2.37
N LEU A 612 -14.06 -23.17 -2.47
CA LEU A 612 -15.02 -23.30 -1.38
C LEU A 612 -14.44 -23.91 -0.07
N PRO A 613 -13.60 -24.98 -0.09
CA PRO A 613 -13.00 -25.53 1.13
C PRO A 613 -12.16 -24.50 1.90
N HIS A 614 -11.32 -23.76 1.16
CA HIS A 614 -10.44 -22.75 1.74
C HIS A 614 -11.24 -21.57 2.26
N ALA A 615 -12.29 -21.16 1.54
CA ALA A 615 -13.18 -20.09 1.96
C ALA A 615 -13.87 -20.40 3.30
N LEU A 616 -14.42 -21.62 3.45
CA LEU A 616 -15.08 -22.07 4.69
C LEU A 616 -14.11 -22.18 5.88
N HIS A 617 -12.84 -22.53 5.63
CA HIS A 617 -11.81 -22.48 6.68
C HIS A 617 -11.48 -21.04 7.10
N LEU A 618 -11.40 -20.10 6.16
CA LEU A 618 -11.09 -18.69 6.45
C LEU A 618 -12.20 -18.00 7.26
N THR A 619 -13.47 -18.28 6.97
CA THR A 619 -14.59 -17.69 7.74
C THR A 619 -14.55 -18.11 9.21
N GLN A 620 -13.97 -19.28 9.54
CA GLN A 620 -13.76 -19.70 10.93
C GLN A 620 -12.55 -19.01 11.61
N HIS A 621 -11.52 -18.61 10.87
CA HIS A 621 -10.29 -18.02 11.43
C HIS A 621 -10.33 -16.49 11.60
N THR A 622 -11.27 -15.80 10.96
CA THR A 622 -11.31 -14.33 10.88
C THR A 622 -11.56 -13.64 12.24
N GLN A 623 -12.13 -14.33 13.23
CA GLN A 623 -12.30 -13.78 14.59
C GLN A 623 -11.01 -13.76 15.43
N ALA A 624 -10.02 -14.61 15.16
CA ALA A 624 -8.76 -14.59 15.91
C ALA A 624 -7.92 -13.33 15.62
N ALA A 625 -8.05 -12.77 14.40
CA ALA A 625 -7.34 -11.56 13.99
C ALA A 625 -8.08 -10.27 14.37
N ALA A 626 -9.42 -10.25 14.31
CA ALA A 626 -10.20 -9.07 14.74
C ALA A 626 -10.16 -8.84 16.26
N MET A 627 -10.04 -9.91 17.06
CA MET A 627 -9.78 -9.79 18.50
C MET A 627 -8.35 -9.30 18.82
N ALA A 628 -7.39 -9.43 17.88
CA ALA A 628 -6.01 -8.98 18.05
C ALA A 628 -5.81 -7.48 17.73
N ASP A 629 -6.65 -6.89 16.89
CA ASP A 629 -6.58 -5.45 16.56
C ASP A 629 -7.27 -4.56 17.62
N GLN A 630 -8.34 -5.07 18.26
CA GLN A 630 -8.95 -4.41 19.43
C GLN A 630 -8.10 -4.56 20.71
N SER A 631 -7.33 -5.64 20.85
CA SER A 631 -6.45 -5.81 22.02
C SER A 631 -5.28 -4.83 22.03
N GLY A 632 -4.77 -4.42 20.87
CA GLY A 632 -3.60 -3.53 20.79
C GLY A 632 -3.81 -2.11 21.33
N VAL A 633 -5.03 -1.57 21.28
CA VAL A 633 -5.38 -0.25 21.83
C VAL A 633 -5.69 -0.33 23.33
N ASP A 634 -6.44 -1.36 23.75
CA ASP A 634 -6.73 -1.62 25.16
C ASP A 634 -5.45 -1.95 25.97
N ASP A 635 -4.49 -2.66 25.35
CA ASP A 635 -3.16 -2.93 25.91
C ASP A 635 -2.40 -1.64 26.25
N GLN A 636 -2.62 -0.53 25.51
CA GLN A 636 -1.97 0.75 25.79
C GLN A 636 -2.55 1.44 27.01
N VAL A 637 -3.88 1.38 27.18
CA VAL A 637 -4.57 1.90 28.36
C VAL A 637 -4.11 1.12 29.60
N GLU A 638 -3.99 -0.20 29.50
CA GLU A 638 -3.46 -1.04 30.58
C GLU A 638 -1.96 -0.77 30.85
N LEU A 639 -1.15 -0.56 29.81
CA LEU A 639 0.26 -0.17 29.96
C LEU A 639 0.41 1.19 30.66
N PHE A 640 -0.46 2.16 30.38
CA PHE A 640 -0.52 3.44 31.07
C PHE A 640 -0.89 3.28 32.55
N LYS A 641 -1.93 2.49 32.86
CA LYS A 641 -2.34 2.19 34.25
C LYS A 641 -1.19 1.56 35.04
N VAL A 642 -0.47 0.61 34.44
CA VAL A 642 0.70 -0.03 35.06
C VAL A 642 1.86 0.96 35.27
N LYS A 643 2.18 1.83 34.31
CA LYS A 643 3.22 2.87 34.48
C LYS A 643 2.88 3.81 35.64
N LYS A 644 1.63 4.27 35.73
CA LYS A 644 1.16 5.15 36.81
C LYS A 644 1.20 4.44 38.16
N LEU A 645 0.81 3.16 38.20
CA LEU A 645 0.90 2.32 39.39
C LEU A 645 2.35 2.13 39.85
N ILE A 646 3.30 1.90 38.93
CA ILE A 646 4.72 1.81 39.30
C ILE A 646 5.20 3.13 39.92
N LYS A 647 4.82 4.28 39.33
CA LYS A 647 5.19 5.60 39.87
C LYS A 647 4.63 5.83 41.28
N SER A 648 3.38 5.41 41.54
CA SER A 648 2.77 5.53 42.87
C SER A 648 3.39 4.56 43.89
N LEU A 649 3.67 3.32 43.50
CA LEU A 649 4.32 2.31 44.35
C LEU A 649 5.78 2.67 44.68
N GLN A 650 6.51 3.31 43.76
CA GLN A 650 7.88 3.77 43.99
C GLN A 650 7.95 5.01 44.89
N ALA A 651 6.95 5.89 44.81
CA ALA A 651 6.84 7.06 45.69
C ALA A 651 6.43 6.67 47.12
N ALA A 652 5.68 5.58 47.28
CA ALA A 652 5.27 5.06 48.58
C ALA A 652 6.48 4.61 49.43
N ARG A 653 6.55 5.12 50.67
CA ARG A 653 7.54 4.71 51.68
C ARG A 653 6.84 4.29 52.96
N GLY A 654 7.24 3.13 53.49
CA GLY A 654 6.76 2.61 54.76
C GLY A 654 7.71 2.93 55.92
N ASN A 655 7.16 3.03 57.13
CA ASN A 655 7.95 3.08 58.37
C ASN A 655 8.36 1.65 58.77
N GLY A 656 9.53 1.20 58.30
CA GLY A 656 10.09 -0.12 58.63
C GLY A 656 9.73 -1.21 57.63
N THR A 657 9.85 -2.48 58.04
CA THR A 657 9.65 -3.66 57.17
C THR A 657 8.18 -4.06 57.12
N SER A 658 7.36 -3.27 56.45
CA SER A 658 5.90 -3.43 56.46
C SER A 658 5.28 -3.44 55.06
N MET A 659 6.10 -3.52 54.02
CA MET A 659 5.68 -3.47 52.61
C MET A 659 5.93 -4.82 51.96
N ILE A 660 4.86 -5.56 51.68
CA ILE A 660 4.90 -6.85 51.02
C ILE A 660 4.69 -6.67 49.52
N SER A 661 5.63 -7.19 48.73
CA SER A 661 5.53 -7.35 47.28
C SER A 661 5.49 -8.84 46.97
N LEU A 662 4.36 -9.33 46.46
CA LEU A 662 4.13 -10.74 46.16
C LEU A 662 3.74 -10.90 44.69
N ILE A 663 4.51 -11.69 43.95
CA ILE A 663 4.30 -11.99 42.52
C ILE A 663 4.25 -13.50 42.34
N ILE A 664 3.16 -13.97 41.75
CA ILE A 664 2.86 -15.37 41.51
C ILE A 664 2.81 -15.62 39.99
N PRO A 665 3.68 -16.48 39.44
CA PRO A 665 3.69 -16.75 38.00
C PRO A 665 2.46 -17.57 37.57
N PRO A 666 2.12 -17.57 36.28
CA PRO A 666 1.00 -18.34 35.77
C PRO A 666 1.24 -19.84 35.98
N LYS A 667 0.16 -20.60 36.20
CA LYS A 667 0.15 -22.04 36.51
C LYS A 667 0.68 -22.43 37.91
N ASP A 668 1.22 -21.51 38.70
CA ASP A 668 1.58 -21.78 40.10
C ASP A 668 0.32 -21.91 40.97
N GLN A 669 0.42 -22.68 42.06
CA GLN A 669 -0.71 -22.98 42.93
C GLN A 669 -0.81 -21.97 44.08
N ILE A 670 -1.98 -21.35 44.25
CA ILE A 670 -2.26 -20.41 45.34
C ILE A 670 -2.06 -21.06 46.73
N SER A 671 -2.36 -22.35 46.86
CA SER A 671 -2.16 -23.12 48.10
C SER A 671 -0.70 -23.11 48.57
N ARG A 672 0.26 -23.17 47.65
CA ARG A 672 1.70 -23.10 47.94
C ARG A 672 2.08 -21.77 48.57
N VAL A 673 1.60 -20.67 47.97
CA VAL A 673 1.87 -19.30 48.43
C VAL A 673 1.14 -19.00 49.74
N SER A 674 -0.10 -19.48 49.89
CA SER A 674 -0.85 -19.34 51.15
C SER A 674 -0.14 -20.04 52.31
N LYS A 675 0.48 -21.21 52.06
CA LYS A 675 1.29 -21.91 53.07
C LYS A 675 2.55 -21.12 53.42
N MET A 676 3.27 -20.62 52.41
CA MET A 676 4.45 -19.77 52.61
C MET A 676 4.12 -18.55 53.49
N LEU A 677 3.03 -17.82 53.20
CA LEU A 677 2.62 -16.68 54.03
C LEU A 677 2.26 -17.07 55.47
N ALA A 678 1.73 -18.28 55.70
CA ALA A 678 1.43 -18.77 57.05
C ALA A 678 2.73 -19.08 57.83
N ASP A 679 3.72 -19.67 57.17
CA ASP A 679 5.04 -19.94 57.74
C ASP A 679 5.79 -18.64 58.07
N GLU A 680 5.71 -17.64 57.18
CA GLU A 680 6.23 -16.29 57.39
C GLU A 680 5.54 -15.56 58.55
N MET A 681 4.22 -15.72 58.71
CA MET A 681 3.47 -15.18 59.85
C MET A 681 3.96 -15.78 61.18
N GLY A 682 4.24 -17.09 61.20
CA GLY A 682 4.82 -17.77 62.36
C GLY A 682 6.20 -17.23 62.72
N THR A 683 7.04 -17.00 61.71
CA THR A 683 8.39 -16.43 61.87
C THR A 683 8.34 -14.98 62.36
N ALA A 684 7.46 -14.16 61.78
CA ALA A 684 7.26 -12.76 62.16
C ALA A 684 6.78 -12.59 63.60
N SER A 685 6.07 -13.56 64.18
CA SER A 685 5.65 -13.53 65.59
C SER A 685 6.83 -13.48 66.57
N ASN A 686 8.00 -13.98 66.16
CA ASN A 686 9.23 -13.98 66.96
C ASN A 686 10.00 -12.65 66.95
N ILE A 687 9.52 -11.64 66.21
CA ILE A 687 10.13 -10.30 66.17
C ILE A 687 10.04 -9.64 67.55
N LYS A 688 11.18 -9.20 68.09
CA LYS A 688 11.28 -8.60 69.46
C LYS A 688 10.64 -7.21 69.56
N SER A 689 10.71 -6.42 68.49
CA SER A 689 10.11 -5.07 68.48
C SER A 689 8.59 -5.17 68.34
N ARG A 690 7.85 -4.69 69.36
CA ARG A 690 6.38 -4.72 69.38
C ARG A 690 5.77 -3.99 68.17
N VAL A 691 6.30 -2.82 67.83
CA VAL A 691 5.81 -1.98 66.72
C VAL A 691 6.10 -2.63 65.37
N ASN A 692 7.33 -3.12 65.16
CA ASN A 692 7.70 -3.78 63.90
C ASN A 692 6.95 -5.10 63.71
N ARG A 693 6.79 -5.88 64.80
CA ARG A 693 6.03 -7.14 64.78
C ARG A 693 4.58 -6.93 64.39
N LEU A 694 3.90 -5.95 64.99
CA LEU A 694 2.50 -5.64 64.65
C LEU A 694 2.36 -5.18 63.19
N SER A 695 3.35 -4.43 62.69
CA SER A 695 3.36 -3.94 61.31
C SER A 695 3.53 -5.08 60.29
N VAL A 696 4.51 -5.99 60.53
CA VAL A 696 4.76 -7.16 59.67
C VAL A 696 3.55 -8.12 59.70
N LEU A 697 3.05 -8.45 60.89
CA LEU A 697 1.87 -9.32 61.02
C LEU A 697 0.63 -8.72 60.35
N GLY A 698 0.45 -7.40 60.48
CA GLY A 698 -0.62 -6.68 59.79
C GLY A 698 -0.51 -6.76 58.27
N ALA A 699 0.69 -6.59 57.72
CA ALA A 699 0.93 -6.69 56.27
C ALA A 699 0.70 -8.11 55.74
N ILE A 700 1.22 -9.14 56.43
CA ILE A 700 1.05 -10.55 56.03
C ILE A 700 -0.44 -10.94 56.09
N THR A 701 -1.15 -10.51 57.13
CA THR A 701 -2.59 -10.77 57.26
C THR A 701 -3.36 -10.13 56.10
N SER A 702 -3.05 -8.89 55.73
CA SER A 702 -3.67 -8.22 54.57
C SER A 702 -3.38 -8.97 53.27
N ALA A 703 -2.14 -9.41 53.03
CA ALA A 703 -1.78 -10.20 51.85
C ALA A 703 -2.53 -11.54 51.79
N GLN A 704 -2.65 -12.25 52.92
CA GLN A 704 -3.44 -13.48 53.00
C GLN A 704 -4.93 -13.26 52.74
N GLN A 705 -5.50 -12.17 53.25
CA GLN A 705 -6.91 -11.83 53.02
C GLN A 705 -7.20 -11.58 51.54
N ARG A 706 -6.30 -10.88 50.82
CA ARG A 706 -6.44 -10.69 49.37
C ARG A 706 -6.23 -11.98 48.59
N LEU A 707 -5.22 -12.77 48.95
CA LEU A 707 -4.93 -14.04 48.28
C LEU A 707 -6.13 -15.01 48.35
N LYS A 708 -6.92 -14.97 49.43
CA LYS A 708 -8.15 -15.78 49.59
C LYS A 708 -9.27 -15.42 48.61
N LEU A 709 -9.24 -14.25 47.98
CA LEU A 709 -10.22 -13.87 46.96
C LEU A 709 -10.04 -14.68 45.66
N TYR A 710 -8.87 -15.29 45.47
CA TYR A 710 -8.52 -16.05 44.27
C TYR A 710 -8.50 -17.55 44.55
N ASN A 711 -9.34 -18.30 43.83
CA ASN A 711 -9.37 -19.76 43.91
C ASN A 711 -8.23 -20.43 43.11
N LYS A 712 -7.78 -19.77 42.02
CA LYS A 712 -6.69 -20.23 41.15
C LYS A 712 -5.89 -19.03 40.63
N CYS A 713 -4.59 -19.23 40.38
CA CYS A 713 -3.75 -18.21 39.75
C CYS A 713 -4.32 -17.86 38.36
N PRO A 714 -4.58 -16.57 38.05
CA PRO A 714 -5.03 -16.13 36.73
C PRO A 714 -4.04 -16.51 35.60
N PRO A 715 -4.49 -16.52 34.32
CA PRO A 715 -3.68 -17.00 33.20
C PRO A 715 -2.38 -16.24 32.97
N ASN A 716 -2.29 -14.95 33.34
CA ASN A 716 -1.07 -14.15 33.22
C ASN A 716 -0.27 -14.03 34.54
N GLY A 717 -0.74 -14.63 35.62
CA GLY A 717 -0.15 -14.53 36.96
C GLY A 717 -0.94 -13.62 37.89
N LEU A 718 -0.43 -13.41 39.11
CA LEU A 718 -1.06 -12.57 40.13
C LEU A 718 -0.03 -11.71 40.84
N ILE A 719 -0.30 -10.41 40.98
CA ILE A 719 0.54 -9.45 41.70
C ILE A 719 -0.25 -8.91 42.89
N ILE A 720 0.37 -8.89 44.06
CA ILE A 720 -0.22 -8.37 45.31
C ILE A 720 0.79 -7.44 45.99
N TYR A 721 0.39 -6.19 46.21
CA TYR A 721 1.10 -5.20 47.02
C TYR A 721 0.28 -4.85 48.26
N CYS A 722 0.84 -5.13 49.44
CA CYS A 722 0.18 -4.86 50.72
C CYS A 722 1.13 -4.15 51.68
N GLY A 723 0.71 -3.06 52.30
CA GLY A 723 1.51 -2.38 53.32
C GLY A 723 0.87 -1.12 53.88
N THR A 724 1.51 -0.52 54.88
CA THR A 724 1.07 0.76 55.46
C THR A 724 2.06 1.85 55.06
N ILE A 725 1.58 2.87 54.36
CA ILE A 725 2.35 4.04 53.92
C ILE A 725 1.96 5.27 54.73
N ILE A 726 2.85 6.26 54.79
CA ILE A 726 2.55 7.57 55.37
C ILE A 726 2.12 8.50 54.23
N THR A 727 1.00 9.19 54.41
CA THR A 727 0.52 10.24 53.49
C THR A 727 1.20 11.57 53.78
N ASP A 728 1.13 12.53 52.85
CA ASP A 728 1.72 13.87 53.02
C ASP A 728 1.17 14.64 54.24
N GLU A 729 -0.03 14.27 54.72
CA GLU A 729 -0.63 14.78 55.96
C GLU A 729 -0.11 14.09 57.24
N GLY A 730 0.86 13.18 57.12
CA GLY A 730 1.40 12.40 58.24
C GLY A 730 0.49 11.29 58.77
N LYS A 731 -0.64 11.02 58.11
CA LYS A 731 -1.58 9.94 58.47
C LYS A 731 -1.15 8.61 57.84
N GLU A 732 -1.33 7.52 58.58
CA GLU A 732 -1.12 6.16 58.07
C GLU A 732 -2.25 5.74 57.11
N LYS A 733 -1.89 5.30 55.90
CA LYS A 733 -2.80 4.76 54.89
C LYS A 733 -2.41 3.33 54.56
N ARG A 734 -3.38 2.42 54.66
CA ARG A 734 -3.19 1.03 54.20
C ARG A 734 -3.36 0.95 52.69
N VAL A 735 -2.35 0.42 52.01
CA VAL A 735 -2.34 0.14 50.58
C VAL A 735 -2.49 -1.34 50.38
N ASN A 736 -3.51 -1.74 49.63
CA ASN A 736 -3.83 -3.12 49.34
C ASN A 736 -4.25 -3.20 47.88
N ILE A 737 -3.34 -3.61 47.01
CA ILE A 737 -3.52 -3.65 45.55
C ILE A 737 -3.27 -5.07 45.08
N ASP A 738 -4.19 -5.62 44.30
CA ASP A 738 -4.09 -6.91 43.65
C ASP A 738 -4.66 -6.82 42.24
N PHE A 739 -3.96 -7.41 41.27
CA PHE A 739 -4.42 -7.45 39.88
C PHE A 739 -3.68 -8.54 39.10
N GLU A 740 -4.29 -8.95 37.99
CA GLU A 740 -3.65 -9.78 36.97
C GLU A 740 -2.87 -8.88 35.99
N PRO A 741 -1.57 -9.15 35.71
CA PRO A 741 -0.82 -8.36 34.75
C PRO A 741 -1.29 -8.62 33.31
N PHE A 742 -1.13 -7.63 32.44
CA PHE A 742 -1.51 -7.71 31.02
C PHE A 742 -0.62 -8.68 30.19
N LYS A 743 0.57 -9.01 30.69
CA LYS A 743 1.49 -9.99 30.10
C LYS A 743 1.88 -11.05 31.14
N PRO A 744 2.08 -12.32 30.73
CA PRO A 744 2.45 -13.39 31.63
C PRO A 744 3.82 -13.13 32.27
N ILE A 745 3.86 -13.11 33.61
CA ILE A 745 5.07 -12.91 34.39
C ILE A 745 5.69 -14.24 34.80
N ASN A 746 6.94 -14.51 34.40
CA ASN A 746 7.61 -15.77 34.74
C ASN A 746 8.35 -15.74 36.10
N THR A 747 8.43 -14.57 36.73
CA THR A 747 9.19 -14.36 37.96
C THR A 747 8.30 -14.57 39.17
N SER A 748 8.72 -15.42 40.12
CA SER A 748 8.10 -15.53 41.44
C SER A 748 8.87 -14.68 42.43
N LEU A 749 8.18 -13.80 43.17
CA LEU A 749 8.79 -12.87 44.12
C LEU A 749 7.95 -12.81 45.40
N TYR A 750 8.61 -12.92 46.55
CA TYR A 750 8.05 -12.51 47.84
C TYR A 750 9.13 -11.71 48.58
N MET A 751 8.84 -10.44 48.88
CA MET A 751 9.73 -9.55 49.61
C MET A 751 8.92 -8.73 50.62
N CYS A 752 9.46 -8.57 51.82
CA CYS A 752 8.94 -7.69 52.87
C CYS A 752 10.03 -6.65 53.21
N ASP A 753 9.87 -5.41 52.73
CA ASP A 753 10.86 -4.34 52.88
C ASP A 753 10.17 -3.02 53.31
N ASN A 754 10.90 -1.90 53.32
CA ASN A 754 10.39 -0.55 53.54
C ASN A 754 9.84 0.14 52.28
N LYS A 755 9.90 -0.55 51.14
CA LYS A 755 9.46 -0.09 49.82
C LYS A 755 8.81 -1.23 49.05
N PHE A 756 8.00 -0.90 48.05
CA PHE A 756 7.48 -1.89 47.11
C PHE A 756 8.52 -2.19 46.01
N HIS A 757 8.66 -3.46 45.68
CA HIS A 757 9.51 -3.96 44.60
C HIS A 757 8.72 -4.00 43.30
N THR A 758 9.12 -3.17 42.34
CA THR A 758 8.42 -2.96 41.06
C THR A 758 9.26 -3.39 39.86
N GLU A 759 10.43 -4.00 40.10
CA GLU A 759 11.40 -4.38 39.06
C GLU A 759 10.76 -5.33 38.03
N ALA A 760 9.99 -6.32 38.49
CA ALA A 760 9.33 -7.28 37.62
C ALA A 760 8.16 -6.69 36.81
N LEU A 761 7.52 -5.60 37.31
CA LEU A 761 6.57 -4.82 36.51
C LEU A 761 7.30 -3.96 35.47
N GLY A 762 8.50 -3.47 35.80
CA GLY A 762 9.36 -2.73 34.88
C GLY A 762 9.81 -3.57 33.68
N GLU A 763 10.07 -4.87 33.88
CA GLU A 763 10.38 -5.81 32.80
C GLU A 763 9.20 -5.98 31.82
N LEU A 764 7.97 -5.99 32.31
CA LEU A 764 6.77 -6.07 31.45
C LEU A 764 6.56 -4.81 30.58
N LEU A 765 7.14 -3.67 31.01
CA LEU A 765 7.10 -2.39 30.31
C LEU A 765 8.24 -2.19 29.31
N GLN A 766 9.28 -3.04 29.30
CA GLN A 766 10.31 -2.97 28.26
C GLN A 766 9.70 -3.43 26.95
N ASP A 767 9.39 -2.46 26.07
CA ASP A 767 8.93 -2.73 24.72
C ASP A 767 10.03 -3.49 23.97
N ASN A 768 9.70 -4.69 23.50
CA ASN A 768 10.58 -5.55 22.68
C ASN A 768 10.77 -5.01 21.25
N ASP A 769 10.57 -3.71 21.01
CA ASP A 769 10.54 -3.09 19.67
C ASP A 769 11.60 -1.98 19.56
N ARG A 770 12.86 -2.29 19.88
CA ARG A 770 14.00 -1.38 19.63
C ARG A 770 14.55 -1.64 18.24
N PHE A 771 14.43 -0.67 17.35
CA PHE A 771 14.97 -0.77 16.00
C PHE A 771 16.33 -0.06 15.90
N GLY A 772 17.30 -0.71 15.27
CA GLY A 772 18.60 -0.12 14.94
C GLY A 772 18.58 0.58 13.58
N PHE A 773 19.41 1.59 13.43
CA PHE A 773 19.62 2.31 12.18
C PHE A 773 21.11 2.47 11.91
N ILE A 774 21.53 2.20 10.68
CA ILE A 774 22.87 2.49 10.17
C ILE A 774 22.72 3.42 8.98
N VAL A 775 23.19 4.66 9.12
CA VAL A 775 23.17 5.67 8.06
C VAL A 775 24.58 5.81 7.50
N MET A 776 24.79 5.40 6.26
CA MET A 776 26.07 5.46 5.55
C MET A 776 26.07 6.59 4.51
N ASP A 777 27.12 7.41 4.52
CA ASP A 777 27.37 8.44 3.51
C ASP A 777 28.86 8.46 3.14
N GLY A 778 29.19 9.09 2.01
CA GLY A 778 30.58 9.25 1.55
C GLY A 778 31.47 10.10 2.48
N ASN A 779 30.91 10.69 3.53
CA ASN A 779 31.61 11.49 4.54
C ASN A 779 31.69 10.82 5.93
N GLY A 780 30.93 9.74 6.19
CA GLY A 780 30.80 9.18 7.54
C GLY A 780 29.63 8.21 7.71
N ALA A 781 29.62 7.50 8.83
CA ALA A 781 28.54 6.62 9.24
C ALA A 781 27.97 7.03 10.61
N LEU A 782 26.66 6.82 10.80
CA LEU A 782 25.93 7.05 12.04
C LEU A 782 25.15 5.79 12.43
N TYR A 783 25.19 5.45 13.72
CA TYR A 783 24.47 4.35 14.35
C TYR A 783 23.47 4.94 15.34
N GLY A 784 22.20 4.59 15.19
CA GLY A 784 21.14 5.04 16.09
C GLY A 784 20.19 3.91 16.44
N THR A 785 19.40 4.12 17.49
CA THR A 785 18.23 3.29 17.78
C THR A 785 16.98 4.15 17.90
N VAL A 786 15.85 3.54 17.59
CA VAL A 786 14.52 4.07 17.87
C VAL A 786 13.78 3.01 18.67
N ALA A 787 13.39 3.35 19.89
CA ALA A 787 12.55 2.52 20.76
C ALA A 787 11.35 3.34 21.20
N GLY A 788 10.14 2.89 20.84
CA GLY A 788 8.91 3.66 21.07
C GLY A 788 9.07 5.09 20.57
N ASN A 789 8.95 6.07 21.48
CA ASN A 789 9.03 7.52 21.20
C ASN A 789 10.42 8.14 21.38
N THR A 790 11.45 7.32 21.60
CA THR A 790 12.80 7.81 21.88
C THR A 790 13.74 7.41 20.75
N ARG A 791 14.36 8.42 20.14
CA ARG A 791 15.52 8.25 19.24
C ARG A 791 16.80 8.48 20.03
N GLU A 792 17.80 7.64 19.80
CA GLU A 792 19.11 7.71 20.45
C GLU A 792 20.20 7.52 19.41
N ILE A 793 21.18 8.42 19.37
CA ILE A 793 22.37 8.27 18.52
C ILE A 793 23.43 7.55 19.37
N LEU A 794 23.74 6.31 19.02
CA LEU A 794 24.70 5.48 19.74
C LEU A 794 26.14 5.87 19.41
N HIS A 795 26.44 6.02 18.12
CA HIS A 795 27.79 6.28 17.65
C HIS A 795 27.80 6.98 16.30
N ARG A 796 28.85 7.78 16.03
CA ARG A 796 29.10 8.37 14.72
C ARG A 796 30.58 8.52 14.48
N PHE A 797 31.01 8.33 13.23
CA PHE A 797 32.38 8.63 12.82
C PHE A 797 32.42 9.15 11.38
N SER A 798 33.41 9.99 11.10
CA SER A 798 33.67 10.50 9.75
C SER A 798 34.73 9.68 9.01
N VAL A 799 34.65 9.68 7.69
CA VAL A 799 35.65 9.10 6.79
C VAL A 799 35.95 10.03 5.63
N ASP A 800 37.22 10.10 5.25
CA ASP A 800 37.67 10.85 4.08
C ASP A 800 37.98 9.89 2.92
N LEU A 801 36.97 9.69 2.07
CA LEU A 801 37.08 8.89 0.86
C LEU A 801 37.66 9.75 -0.30
N PRO A 802 38.53 9.19 -1.16
CA PRO A 802 39.18 9.95 -2.22
C PRO A 802 38.19 10.34 -3.33
N LYS A 803 37.74 11.61 -3.29
CA LYS A 803 36.68 12.14 -4.18
C LYS A 803 37.20 12.54 -5.56
N LYS A 804 38.36 13.20 -5.66
CA LYS A 804 38.92 13.74 -6.92
C LYS A 804 40.35 13.26 -7.17
N HIS A 805 40.70 13.15 -8.45
CA HIS A 805 42.08 12.95 -8.89
C HIS A 805 42.86 14.26 -8.71
N GLY A 806 44.12 14.19 -8.27
CA GLY A 806 44.99 15.36 -8.15
C GLY A 806 45.41 15.89 -9.53
N ARG A 807 45.67 17.20 -9.64
CA ARG A 807 46.23 17.79 -10.87
C ARG A 807 47.67 17.30 -11.08
N GLY A 808 47.83 16.30 -11.96
CA GLY A 808 49.12 15.82 -12.48
C GLY A 808 49.79 14.72 -11.65
N GLY A 809 50.14 13.60 -12.31
CA GLY A 809 51.19 12.69 -11.84
C GLY A 809 50.80 11.30 -11.34
N GLN A 810 49.52 10.91 -11.23
CA GLN A 810 49.16 9.51 -10.92
C GLN A 810 48.30 8.87 -12.00
N SER A 811 48.58 7.60 -12.30
CA SER A 811 47.79 6.76 -13.22
C SER A 811 46.33 6.67 -12.73
N ALA A 812 45.37 6.84 -13.66
CA ALA A 812 43.95 6.72 -13.38
C ALA A 812 43.59 5.36 -12.76
N LEU A 813 44.26 4.28 -13.18
CA LEU A 813 44.06 2.93 -12.65
C LEU A 813 44.51 2.81 -11.18
N ARG A 814 45.62 3.48 -10.81
CA ARG A 814 46.11 3.50 -9.42
C ARG A 814 45.13 4.24 -8.50
N PHE A 815 44.59 5.35 -8.97
CA PHE A 815 43.60 6.12 -8.21
C PHE A 815 42.27 5.34 -8.05
N ALA A 816 41.83 4.64 -9.09
CA ALA A 816 40.68 3.73 -9.01
C ALA A 816 40.91 2.63 -7.97
N ARG A 817 42.09 1.98 -7.95
CA ARG A 817 42.45 0.96 -6.97
C ARG A 817 42.43 1.50 -5.52
N LEU A 818 43.09 2.63 -5.28
CA LEU A 818 43.10 3.29 -3.96
C LEU A 818 41.69 3.69 -3.49
N ARG A 819 40.83 4.09 -4.41
CA ARG A 819 39.43 4.42 -4.11
C ARG A 819 38.64 3.17 -3.71
N MET A 820 38.75 2.08 -4.45
CA MET A 820 38.07 0.82 -4.11
C MET A 820 38.58 0.24 -2.79
N GLU A 821 39.89 0.31 -2.54
CA GLU A 821 40.49 -0.14 -1.28
C GLU A 821 39.98 0.68 -0.08
N LYS A 822 39.96 2.02 -0.17
CA LYS A 822 39.41 2.86 0.89
C LYS A 822 37.90 2.67 1.10
N ARG A 823 37.13 2.41 0.04
CA ARG A 823 35.71 2.06 0.13
C ARG A 823 35.50 0.74 0.86
N HIS A 824 36.24 -0.30 0.49
CA HIS A 824 36.18 -1.60 1.17
C HIS A 824 36.55 -1.50 2.66
N ASN A 825 37.60 -0.74 2.99
CA ASN A 825 37.97 -0.48 4.39
C ASN A 825 36.89 0.29 5.16
N TYR A 826 36.17 1.21 4.50
CA TYR A 826 35.05 1.90 5.11
C TYR A 826 33.87 0.94 5.40
N VAL A 827 33.49 0.10 4.44
CA VAL A 827 32.45 -0.93 4.64
C VAL A 827 32.83 -1.89 5.76
N ARG A 828 34.09 -2.34 5.83
CA ARG A 828 34.60 -3.18 6.93
C ARG A 828 34.45 -2.50 8.29
N LYS A 829 34.93 -1.27 8.41
CA LYS A 829 34.83 -0.49 9.65
C LYS A 829 33.38 -0.31 10.08
N VAL A 830 32.46 -0.12 9.11
CA VAL A 830 31.04 0.01 9.39
C VAL A 830 30.44 -1.30 9.93
N ALA A 831 30.74 -2.42 9.29
CA ALA A 831 30.31 -3.74 9.73
C ALA A 831 30.80 -4.10 11.14
N GLU A 832 32.10 -3.90 11.42
CA GLU A 832 32.69 -4.17 12.73
C GLU A 832 32.07 -3.31 13.85
N THR A 833 31.82 -2.03 13.56
CA THR A 833 31.18 -1.12 14.53
C THR A 833 29.72 -1.50 14.76
N ALA A 834 29.00 -1.94 13.73
CA ALA A 834 27.61 -2.40 13.87
C ALA A 834 27.51 -3.59 14.84
N THR A 835 28.41 -4.57 14.73
CA THR A 835 28.49 -5.72 15.63
C THR A 835 28.72 -5.29 17.08
N GLN A 836 29.61 -4.32 17.31
CA GLN A 836 29.89 -3.80 18.67
C GLN A 836 28.69 -3.08 19.29
N MET A 837 27.87 -2.41 18.48
CA MET A 837 26.77 -1.57 18.98
C MET A 837 25.45 -2.36 19.13
N PHE A 838 25.17 -3.30 18.24
CA PHE A 838 23.86 -3.97 18.15
C PHE A 838 23.86 -5.43 18.61
N ILE A 839 25.00 -5.99 19.01
CA ILE A 839 25.07 -7.34 19.59
C ILE A 839 25.51 -7.25 21.05
N ALA A 840 24.68 -7.78 21.95
CA ALA A 840 24.99 -7.90 23.37
C ALA A 840 24.68 -9.33 23.84
N SER A 841 25.60 -9.94 24.61
CA SER A 841 25.43 -11.31 25.14
C SER A 841 25.10 -12.35 24.05
N ASP A 842 25.83 -12.29 22.93
CA ASP A 842 25.72 -13.20 21.78
C ASP A 842 24.36 -13.17 21.02
N ARG A 843 23.51 -12.17 21.30
CA ARG A 843 22.23 -11.95 20.62
C ARG A 843 22.07 -10.49 20.19
N PRO A 844 21.32 -10.20 19.11
CA PRO A 844 20.97 -8.83 18.77
C PRO A 844 20.21 -8.14 19.91
N SER A 845 20.62 -6.93 20.27
CA SER A 845 19.95 -6.09 21.28
C SER A 845 18.76 -5.31 20.70
N ILE A 846 18.53 -5.44 19.40
CA ILE A 846 17.51 -4.78 18.59
C ILE A 846 16.64 -5.82 17.88
N SER A 847 15.40 -5.46 17.63
CA SER A 847 14.36 -6.32 17.03
C SER A 847 14.37 -6.26 15.51
N GLY A 848 14.91 -5.19 14.94
CA GLY A 848 15.07 -5.01 13.51
C GLY A 848 16.07 -3.91 13.19
N LEU A 849 16.69 -3.99 12.01
CA LEU A 849 17.73 -3.08 11.57
C LEU A 849 17.36 -2.42 10.24
N VAL A 850 17.54 -1.09 10.16
CA VAL A 850 17.33 -0.32 8.93
C VAL A 850 18.69 0.19 8.43
N LEU A 851 19.01 -0.12 7.16
CA LEU A 851 20.20 0.38 6.49
C LEU A 851 19.82 1.57 5.60
N ALA A 852 20.42 2.73 5.81
CA ALA A 852 20.11 3.95 5.06
C ALA A 852 21.36 4.57 4.44
N GLY A 853 21.25 5.17 3.25
CA GLY A 853 22.35 5.93 2.64
C GLY A 853 22.05 6.45 1.23
N SER A 854 22.87 7.39 0.75
CA SER A 854 22.69 8.13 -0.52
C SER A 854 23.28 7.44 -1.76
N ALA A 855 23.97 6.30 -1.58
CA ALA A 855 24.67 5.57 -2.64
C ALA A 855 24.61 4.05 -2.38
N ASP A 856 25.23 3.25 -3.26
CA ASP A 856 25.27 1.78 -3.16
C ASP A 856 26.01 1.23 -1.94
N PHE A 857 26.65 2.06 -1.10
CA PHE A 857 27.37 1.60 0.09
C PHE A 857 26.54 0.75 1.04
N LYS A 858 25.26 1.05 1.20
CA LYS A 858 24.32 0.27 2.02
C LYS A 858 24.00 -1.10 1.42
N ASN A 859 23.95 -1.18 0.08
CA ASN A 859 23.74 -2.42 -0.66
C ASN A 859 25.00 -3.29 -0.60
N GLU A 860 26.19 -2.66 -0.75
CA GLU A 860 27.49 -3.31 -0.58
C GLU A 860 27.66 -3.84 0.85
N LEU A 861 27.20 -3.11 1.88
CA LEU A 861 27.23 -3.60 3.27
C LEU A 861 26.31 -4.81 3.45
N ASN A 862 25.07 -4.74 2.95
CA ASN A 862 24.07 -5.81 3.13
C ASN A 862 24.46 -7.11 2.38
N GLY A 863 25.08 -6.99 1.21
CA GLY A 863 25.54 -8.13 0.41
C GLY A 863 26.95 -8.61 0.75
N SER A 864 27.63 -8.02 1.73
CA SER A 864 29.02 -8.34 2.08
C SER A 864 29.11 -9.44 3.14
N GLU A 865 30.04 -10.37 2.96
CA GLU A 865 30.39 -11.39 3.97
C GLU A 865 31.00 -10.80 5.26
N LEU A 866 31.40 -9.52 5.23
CA LEU A 866 31.93 -8.82 6.40
C LEU A 866 30.84 -8.45 7.42
N PHE A 867 29.58 -8.44 7.00
CA PHE A 867 28.46 -8.08 7.86
C PHE A 867 27.99 -9.30 8.68
N ASP A 868 27.82 -9.13 9.99
CA ASP A 868 27.46 -10.25 10.89
C ASP A 868 26.10 -10.82 10.46
N LYS A 869 26.05 -12.14 10.22
CA LYS A 869 24.86 -12.84 9.72
C LYS A 869 23.64 -12.63 10.62
N ARG A 870 23.83 -12.52 11.94
CA ARG A 870 22.73 -12.29 12.89
C ARG A 870 22.10 -10.91 12.73
N LEU A 871 22.89 -9.92 12.30
CA LEU A 871 22.39 -8.59 11.99
C LEU A 871 21.79 -8.54 10.58
N ALA A 872 22.33 -9.30 9.63
CA ALA A 872 21.80 -9.43 8.27
C ALA A 872 20.39 -10.03 8.27
N ASP A 873 20.14 -11.07 9.07
CA ASP A 873 18.84 -11.75 9.17
C ASP A 873 17.74 -10.84 9.75
N ILE A 874 18.10 -9.79 10.49
CA ILE A 874 17.16 -8.83 11.08
C ILE A 874 17.09 -7.50 10.32
N VAL A 875 17.69 -7.40 9.12
CA VAL A 875 17.54 -6.22 8.26
C VAL A 875 16.10 -6.15 7.73
N VAL A 876 15.37 -5.14 8.19
CA VAL A 876 13.95 -4.94 7.88
C VAL A 876 13.79 -4.19 6.55
N LYS A 877 14.61 -3.16 6.34
CA LYS A 877 14.50 -2.31 5.15
C LYS A 877 15.83 -1.65 4.82
N VAL A 878 16.09 -1.50 3.52
CA VAL A 878 17.17 -0.66 2.98
C VAL A 878 16.55 0.59 2.37
N VAL A 879 17.03 1.77 2.76
CA VAL A 879 16.42 3.07 2.45
C VAL A 879 17.41 4.00 1.75
N ASP A 880 16.99 4.59 0.64
CA ASP A 880 17.72 5.68 -0.01
C ASP A 880 17.42 7.03 0.67
N VAL A 881 18.45 7.68 1.21
CA VAL A 881 18.33 9.02 1.82
C VAL A 881 19.15 10.04 1.04
N SER A 882 18.64 11.26 0.91
CA SER A 882 19.27 12.34 0.14
C SER A 882 20.50 12.93 0.84
N TYR A 883 20.57 12.80 2.17
CA TYR A 883 21.61 13.36 3.01
C TYR A 883 22.15 12.31 3.98
N GLY A 884 23.43 12.42 4.36
CA GLY A 884 24.03 11.62 5.43
C GLY A 884 23.83 12.19 6.84
N GLY A 885 24.35 11.50 7.85
CA GLY A 885 24.37 11.97 9.24
C GLY A 885 22.97 12.04 9.88
N GLU A 886 22.74 13.03 10.75
CA GLU A 886 21.51 13.14 11.53
C GLU A 886 20.27 13.49 10.69
N ASN A 887 20.44 14.30 9.64
CA ASN A 887 19.35 14.61 8.71
C ASN A 887 18.95 13.36 7.91
N GLY A 888 19.95 12.58 7.47
CA GLY A 888 19.73 11.28 6.86
C GLY A 888 19.06 10.29 7.80
N PHE A 889 19.40 10.33 9.09
CA PHE A 889 18.76 9.50 10.12
C PHE A 889 17.26 9.81 10.26
N ASN A 890 16.88 11.09 10.29
CA ASN A 890 15.45 11.47 10.35
C ASN A 890 14.69 11.04 9.09
N GLN A 891 15.28 11.29 7.92
CA GLN A 891 14.70 10.86 6.64
C GLN A 891 14.56 9.34 6.57
N ALA A 892 15.54 8.59 7.11
CA ALA A 892 15.49 7.14 7.18
C ALA A 892 14.36 6.65 8.09
N ILE A 893 14.14 7.29 9.24
CA ILE A 893 13.03 6.97 10.14
C ILE A 893 11.69 7.20 9.44
N GLU A 894 11.52 8.31 8.72
CA GLU A 894 10.29 8.63 8.00
C GLU A 894 10.00 7.65 6.85
N LEU A 895 11.01 7.30 6.06
CA LEU A 895 10.87 6.36 4.94
C LEU A 895 10.72 4.90 5.41
N ALA A 896 11.22 4.56 6.59
CA ALA A 896 11.04 3.25 7.20
C ALA A 896 9.74 3.12 8.00
N ALA A 897 9.01 4.23 8.22
CA ALA A 897 7.81 4.30 9.06
C ALA A 897 6.74 3.26 8.72
N GLU A 898 6.46 3.02 7.44
CA GLU A 898 5.46 2.04 7.01
C GLU A 898 5.84 0.58 7.34
N THR A 899 7.14 0.30 7.38
CA THR A 899 7.68 -1.05 7.64
C THR A 899 7.95 -1.26 9.12
N LEU A 900 8.15 -0.16 9.85
CA LEU A 900 8.27 -0.09 11.31
C LEU A 900 6.90 0.06 11.97
N ALA A 901 5.84 -0.56 11.42
CA ALA A 901 4.43 -0.31 11.78
C ALA A 901 4.09 -0.46 13.28
N ASN A 902 4.94 -1.13 14.05
CA ASN A 902 4.82 -1.29 15.52
C ASN A 902 5.51 -0.18 16.34
N VAL A 903 6.12 0.82 15.70
CA VAL A 903 6.78 1.92 16.43
C VAL A 903 5.74 2.99 16.79
N LYS A 904 5.37 3.01 18.08
CA LYS A 904 4.41 3.94 18.71
C LYS A 904 4.59 5.41 18.30
N PHE A 905 5.83 5.86 18.07
CA PHE A 905 6.13 7.24 17.63
C PHE A 905 5.50 7.60 16.29
N VAL A 906 5.50 6.66 15.34
CA VAL A 906 4.96 6.87 14.01
C VAL A 906 3.44 6.92 14.07
N GLN A 907 2.84 6.04 14.86
CA GLN A 907 1.39 6.01 15.08
C GLN A 907 0.90 7.31 15.73
N GLU A 908 1.58 7.76 16.80
CA GLU A 908 1.30 9.03 17.47
C GLU A 908 1.44 10.23 16.53
N LYS A 909 2.56 10.33 15.80
CA LYS A 909 2.76 11.41 14.82
C LYS A 909 1.65 11.40 13.75
N LYS A 910 1.30 10.23 13.23
CA LYS A 910 0.25 10.09 12.22
C LYS A 910 -1.13 10.48 12.75
N LEU A 911 -1.45 10.09 13.99
CA LEU A 911 -2.70 10.47 14.66
C LEU A 911 -2.80 11.99 14.84
N ILE A 912 -1.74 12.62 15.35
CA ILE A 912 -1.73 14.08 15.55
C ILE A 912 -1.72 14.81 14.21
N CYS A 913 -0.99 14.33 13.19
CA CYS A 913 -1.07 14.89 11.85
C CYS A 913 -2.50 14.81 11.28
N LYS A 914 -3.20 13.67 11.43
CA LYS A 914 -4.60 13.53 11.03
C LYS A 914 -5.48 14.55 11.75
N TYR A 915 -5.31 14.70 13.07
CA TYR A 915 -6.03 15.71 13.85
C TYR A 915 -5.76 17.14 13.39
N MET A 916 -4.50 17.49 13.12
CA MET A 916 -4.11 18.81 12.61
C MET A 916 -4.60 19.05 11.17
N GLU A 917 -4.72 17.99 10.35
CA GLU A 917 -5.29 18.07 9.01
C GLU A 917 -6.78 18.40 9.04
N GLU A 918 -7.56 17.82 9.96
CA GLU A 918 -8.97 18.17 10.15
C GLU A 918 -9.13 19.66 10.54
N ILE A 919 -8.21 20.18 11.36
CA ILE A 919 -8.15 21.61 11.71
C ILE A 919 -7.76 22.45 10.48
N ALA A 920 -6.71 22.06 9.75
CA ALA A 920 -6.17 22.84 8.63
C ALA A 920 -7.12 22.88 7.42
N GLN A 921 -7.94 21.84 7.23
CA GLN A 921 -8.94 21.75 6.17
C GLN A 921 -10.28 22.38 6.54
N ASP A 922 -10.44 22.84 7.79
CA ASP A 922 -11.68 23.43 8.32
C ASP A 922 -12.90 22.52 8.08
N THR A 923 -12.73 21.22 8.34
CA THR A 923 -13.80 20.23 8.13
C THR A 923 -14.90 20.34 9.19
N GLY A 924 -14.61 21.01 10.32
CA GLY A 924 -15.45 21.08 11.51
C GLY A 924 -15.58 19.75 12.27
N LYS A 925 -14.74 18.74 11.94
CA LYS A 925 -14.75 17.41 12.58
C LYS A 925 -13.67 17.25 13.65
N TYR A 926 -13.45 18.29 14.44
CA TYR A 926 -12.48 18.28 15.52
C TYR A 926 -13.02 19.04 16.72
N CYS A 927 -12.54 18.71 17.91
CA CYS A 927 -12.72 19.51 19.12
C CYS A 927 -11.37 19.65 19.84
N PHE A 928 -11.21 20.73 20.60
CA PHE A 928 -10.05 20.98 21.45
C PHE A 928 -10.49 21.66 22.74
N GLY A 929 -9.70 21.49 23.81
CA GLY A 929 -10.05 22.05 25.11
C GLY A 929 -11.03 21.18 25.90
N VAL A 930 -11.01 21.32 27.22
CA VAL A 930 -11.72 20.42 28.15
C VAL A 930 -13.24 20.52 27.99
N SER A 931 -13.79 21.74 27.90
CA SER A 931 -15.23 21.99 27.80
C SER A 931 -15.82 21.37 26.54
N ASP A 932 -15.32 21.77 25.37
CA ASP A 932 -15.84 21.33 24.07
C ASP A 932 -15.67 19.83 23.88
N THR A 933 -14.56 19.27 24.37
CA THR A 933 -14.32 17.82 24.31
C THR A 933 -15.32 17.05 25.17
N MET A 934 -15.66 17.55 26.36
CA MET A 934 -16.68 16.92 27.22
C MET A 934 -18.08 17.02 26.61
N LYS A 935 -18.48 18.20 26.11
CA LYS A 935 -19.76 18.39 25.41
C LYS A 935 -19.88 17.45 24.21
N ALA A 936 -18.84 17.38 23.38
CA ALA A 936 -18.82 16.48 22.22
C ALA A 936 -18.89 14.99 22.61
N LEU A 937 -18.29 14.63 23.75
CA LEU A 937 -18.30 13.27 24.26
C LEU A 937 -19.68 12.88 24.81
N GLU A 938 -20.36 13.76 25.53
CA GLU A 938 -21.73 13.56 26.02
C GLU A 938 -22.74 13.42 24.88
N LEU A 939 -22.52 14.13 23.78
CA LEU A 939 -23.32 13.99 22.54
C LEU A 939 -22.98 12.72 21.73
N GLY A 940 -21.97 11.92 22.14
CA GLY A 940 -21.54 10.72 21.42
C GLY A 940 -20.89 11.01 20.05
N ALA A 941 -20.46 12.24 19.81
CA ALA A 941 -19.92 12.69 18.52
C ALA A 941 -18.44 12.36 18.32
N VAL A 942 -17.71 12.04 19.39
CA VAL A 942 -16.27 11.76 19.33
C VAL A 942 -16.02 10.35 18.76
N GLU A 943 -15.23 10.26 17.71
CA GLU A 943 -14.71 8.99 17.18
C GLU A 943 -13.47 8.56 17.96
N THR A 944 -12.48 9.46 18.04
CA THR A 944 -11.20 9.23 18.69
C THR A 944 -10.87 10.37 19.64
N LEU A 945 -10.78 10.05 20.93
CA LEU A 945 -10.37 10.96 22.00
C LEU A 945 -8.85 10.92 22.15
N ILE A 946 -8.20 12.08 22.02
CA ILE A 946 -6.75 12.25 22.10
C ILE A 946 -6.42 12.96 23.42
N LEU A 947 -5.68 12.28 24.31
CA LEU A 947 -5.30 12.81 25.62
C LEU A 947 -3.79 12.84 25.82
N TRP A 948 -3.28 13.95 26.36
CA TRP A 948 -1.91 14.01 26.85
C TRP A 948 -1.77 13.22 28.15
N GLU A 949 -0.75 12.35 28.23
CA GLU A 949 -0.50 11.48 29.40
C GLU A 949 -0.31 12.25 30.73
N ASP A 950 0.24 13.46 30.67
CA ASP A 950 0.54 14.30 31.84
C ASP A 950 -0.47 15.47 31.98
N LEU A 951 -1.71 15.30 31.50
CA LEU A 951 -2.74 16.33 31.61
C LEU A 951 -2.99 16.70 33.09
N PRO A 952 -2.88 17.99 33.48
CA PRO A 952 -2.87 18.40 34.88
C PRO A 952 -4.26 18.52 35.54
N HIS A 953 -5.35 18.33 34.79
CA HIS A 953 -6.72 18.57 35.25
C HIS A 953 -7.23 17.46 36.18
N HIS A 954 -8.03 17.83 37.18
CA HIS A 954 -8.76 16.91 38.05
C HIS A 954 -10.27 17.06 37.87
N ARG A 955 -10.98 15.93 37.86
CA ARG A 955 -12.43 15.90 38.03
C ARG A 955 -12.73 15.83 39.52
N VAL A 956 -13.38 16.88 40.02
CA VAL A 956 -13.77 17.02 41.43
C VAL A 956 -15.29 16.87 41.52
N THR A 957 -15.74 15.93 42.35
CA THR A 957 -17.16 15.77 42.67
C THR A 957 -17.46 16.56 43.93
N LEU A 958 -18.29 17.58 43.77
CA LEU A 958 -18.69 18.52 44.79
C LEU A 958 -20.11 18.22 45.23
N ARG A 959 -20.37 18.24 46.54
CA ARG A 959 -21.72 18.05 47.08
C ARG A 959 -22.17 19.29 47.83
N ASN A 960 -23.38 19.75 47.53
CA ASN A 960 -24.02 20.81 48.28
C ASN A 960 -24.66 20.21 49.55
N GLU A 961 -24.22 20.62 50.73
CA GLU A 961 -24.76 20.13 52.02
C GLU A 961 -26.23 20.49 52.23
N THR A 962 -26.70 21.57 51.61
CA THR A 962 -28.07 22.11 51.81
C THR A 962 -29.09 21.44 50.89
N THR A 963 -28.72 21.18 49.63
CA THR A 963 -29.63 20.58 48.62
C THR A 963 -29.38 19.10 48.39
N GLY A 964 -28.22 18.58 48.80
CA GLY A 964 -27.80 17.21 48.55
C GLY A 964 -27.40 16.92 47.10
N ALA A 965 -27.44 17.91 46.20
CA ALA A 965 -27.08 17.78 44.80
C ALA A 965 -25.56 17.60 44.61
N GLU A 966 -25.19 16.71 43.69
CA GLU A 966 -23.80 16.46 43.31
C GLU A 966 -23.50 17.18 41.99
N VAL A 967 -22.41 17.94 41.97
CA VAL A 967 -21.93 18.68 40.79
C VAL A 967 -20.52 18.22 40.48
N HIS A 968 -20.25 17.87 39.23
CA HIS A 968 -18.90 17.53 38.77
C HIS A 968 -18.26 18.75 38.12
N LYS A 969 -17.11 19.19 38.64
CA LYS A 969 -16.30 20.24 38.01
C LYS A 969 -14.96 19.68 37.58
N ILE A 970 -14.50 20.10 36.41
CA ILE A 970 -13.14 19.79 35.92
C ILE A 970 -12.30 21.03 36.16
N LEU A 971 -11.28 20.91 37.01
CA LEU A 971 -10.47 22.03 37.45
C LEU A 971 -9.00 21.79 37.09
N SER A 972 -8.32 22.83 36.64
CA SER A 972 -6.86 22.87 36.57
C SER A 972 -6.25 23.10 37.96
N PRO A 973 -4.96 22.79 38.19
CA PRO A 973 -4.32 23.02 39.48
C PRO A 973 -4.32 24.49 39.92
N ALA A 974 -4.41 25.44 38.98
CA ALA A 974 -4.55 26.86 39.30
C ALA A 974 -5.96 27.18 39.79
N GLU A 975 -7.00 26.64 39.14
CA GLU A 975 -8.41 26.85 39.50
C GLU A 975 -8.80 26.16 40.81
N GLU A 976 -8.13 25.07 41.18
CA GLU A 976 -8.27 24.43 42.50
C GLU A 976 -7.89 25.35 43.66
N THR A 977 -7.02 26.36 43.43
CA THR A 977 -6.65 27.32 44.49
C THR A 977 -7.67 28.45 44.67
N VAL A 978 -8.62 28.58 43.76
CA VAL A 978 -9.60 29.68 43.76
C VAL A 978 -10.83 29.28 44.56
N ALA A 979 -11.03 29.94 45.71
CA ALA A 979 -12.10 29.62 46.64
C ALA A 979 -13.52 29.77 46.06
N SER A 980 -13.72 30.62 45.04
CA SER A 980 -15.02 30.79 44.38
C SER A 980 -15.50 29.55 43.63
N ASN A 981 -14.60 28.66 43.22
CA ASN A 981 -14.98 27.44 42.49
C ASN A 981 -15.68 26.40 43.38
N PHE A 982 -15.55 26.55 44.70
CA PHE A 982 -16.15 25.70 45.74
C PHE A 982 -17.34 26.36 46.43
N VAL A 983 -17.94 27.36 45.78
CA VAL A 983 -19.18 28.00 46.21
C VAL A 983 -20.22 27.80 45.12
N ASP A 984 -21.44 27.47 45.53
CA ASP A 984 -22.60 27.30 44.66
C ASP A 984 -23.06 28.68 44.14
N SER A 985 -23.26 28.81 42.82
CA SER A 985 -23.58 30.09 42.16
C SER A 985 -24.94 30.64 42.58
N ASP A 986 -25.89 29.76 42.91
CA ASP A 986 -27.30 30.13 43.07
C ASP A 986 -27.63 30.31 44.55
N THR A 987 -26.96 29.55 45.42
CA THR A 987 -27.23 29.53 46.87
C THR A 987 -26.13 30.17 47.72
N GLY A 988 -24.94 30.44 47.15
CA GLY A 988 -23.78 30.96 47.88
C GLY A 988 -23.23 29.99 48.95
N ALA A 989 -23.71 28.75 48.99
CA ALA A 989 -23.31 27.73 49.95
C ALA A 989 -21.95 27.14 49.57
N LYS A 990 -21.14 26.79 50.58
CA LYS A 990 -19.87 26.10 50.36
C LYS A 990 -20.13 24.65 49.94
N LEU A 991 -19.49 24.23 48.87
CA LEU A 991 -19.55 22.87 48.34
C LEU A 991 -18.44 22.02 48.98
N GLU A 992 -18.80 20.85 49.51
CA GLU A 992 -17.83 19.90 50.06
C GLU A 992 -17.25 19.04 48.94
N THR A 993 -15.93 18.82 48.97
CA THR A 993 -15.24 17.92 48.03
C THR A 993 -15.36 16.48 48.48
N MET A 994 -16.09 15.66 47.72
CA MET A 994 -16.31 14.24 48.02
C MET A 994 -15.23 13.35 47.41
N ASP A 995 -14.93 13.55 46.14
CA ASP A 995 -13.94 12.76 45.41
C ASP A 995 -13.12 13.63 44.46
N ARG A 996 -11.85 13.26 44.30
CA ARG A 996 -10.86 13.95 43.49
C ARG A 996 -10.13 12.93 42.63
N THR A 997 -10.52 12.83 41.37
CA THR A 997 -9.92 11.90 40.40
C THR A 997 -9.15 12.66 39.33
N PRO A 998 -7.91 12.29 39.00
CA PRO A 998 -7.22 12.83 37.82
C PRO A 998 -8.04 12.58 36.55
N LEU A 999 -8.21 13.59 35.70
CA LEU A 999 -9.11 13.49 34.53
C LEU A 999 -8.68 12.38 33.56
N VAL A 1000 -7.37 12.20 33.37
CA VAL A 1000 -6.76 11.13 32.56
C VAL A 1000 -7.18 9.73 33.04
N GLU A 1001 -7.27 9.55 34.36
CA GLU A 1001 -7.67 8.27 34.97
C GLU A 1001 -9.15 8.03 34.85
N TRP A 1002 -9.96 9.09 34.98
CA TRP A 1002 -11.38 9.00 34.76
C TRP A 1002 -11.69 8.56 33.32
N PHE A 1003 -11.05 9.16 32.31
CA PHE A 1003 -11.19 8.74 30.91
C PHE A 1003 -10.73 7.30 30.68
N ALA A 1004 -9.58 6.89 31.22
CA ALA A 1004 -9.09 5.52 31.08
C ALA A 1004 -10.07 4.44 31.58
N ASN A 1005 -10.96 4.80 32.51
CA ASN A 1005 -11.95 3.88 33.08
C ASN A 1005 -13.34 3.97 32.42
N HIS A 1006 -13.73 5.12 31.86
CA HIS A 1006 -15.09 5.39 31.38
C HIS A 1006 -15.20 5.66 29.87
N TYR A 1007 -14.10 5.72 29.13
CA TYR A 1007 -14.15 6.04 27.69
C TYR A 1007 -15.02 5.06 26.87
N LYS A 1008 -15.10 3.80 27.31
CA LYS A 1008 -15.94 2.77 26.66
C LYS A 1008 -17.43 3.06 26.75
N ASP A 1009 -17.87 3.75 27.81
CA ASP A 1009 -19.28 4.08 28.03
C ASP A 1009 -19.79 5.08 26.98
N PHE A 1010 -18.90 5.90 26.42
CA PHE A 1010 -19.19 6.88 25.37
C PHE A 1010 -19.01 6.35 23.95
N GLY A 1011 -18.60 5.08 23.81
CA GLY A 1011 -18.36 4.45 22.50
C GLY A 1011 -17.21 5.06 21.70
N THR A 1012 -16.28 5.77 22.35
CA THR A 1012 -15.11 6.41 21.71
C THR A 1012 -13.85 5.53 21.80
N SER A 1013 -12.87 5.73 20.93
CA SER A 1013 -11.53 5.16 21.09
C SER A 1013 -10.60 6.14 21.82
N LEU A 1014 -9.90 5.69 22.87
CA LEU A 1014 -9.00 6.53 23.64
C LEU A 1014 -7.53 6.34 23.22
N GLU A 1015 -6.85 7.43 22.89
CA GLU A 1015 -5.45 7.45 22.47
C GLU A 1015 -4.63 8.40 23.34
N PHE A 1016 -3.53 7.89 23.92
CA PHE A 1016 -2.60 8.70 24.73
C PHE A 1016 -1.43 9.21 23.89
N VAL A 1017 -1.14 10.51 24.01
CA VAL A 1017 -0.03 11.18 23.29
C VAL A 1017 0.96 11.81 24.26
N THR A 1018 2.17 12.09 23.76
CA THR A 1018 3.29 12.64 24.53
C THR A 1018 3.77 13.98 23.95
N ALA A 1019 4.41 14.81 24.78
CA ALA A 1019 5.00 16.08 24.32
C ALA A 1019 6.40 15.93 23.71
N LYS A 1020 6.81 14.72 23.32
CA LYS A 1020 8.19 14.42 22.86
C LYS A 1020 8.42 14.70 21.38
N SER A 1021 7.38 14.55 20.56
CA SER A 1021 7.38 14.95 19.14
C SER A 1021 7.12 16.45 19.01
N GLN A 1022 7.48 17.03 17.87
CA GLN A 1022 7.19 18.45 17.61
C GLN A 1022 5.67 18.67 17.53
N GLU A 1023 4.97 17.76 16.85
CA GLU A 1023 3.52 17.74 16.69
C GLU A 1023 2.81 17.49 18.04
N GLY A 1024 3.32 16.55 18.85
CA GLY A 1024 2.86 16.32 20.22
C GLY A 1024 3.05 17.54 21.12
N SER A 1025 4.19 18.21 21.04
CA SER A 1025 4.39 19.46 21.77
C SER A 1025 3.43 20.57 21.30
N GLN A 1026 3.05 20.61 20.02
CA GLN A 1026 2.05 21.56 19.51
C GLN A 1026 0.65 21.22 20.04
N PHE A 1027 0.28 19.94 20.08
CA PHE A 1027 -0.99 19.50 20.66
C PHE A 1027 -1.07 19.82 22.17
N CYS A 1028 -0.05 19.44 22.94
CA CYS A 1028 -0.03 19.66 24.40
C CYS A 1028 0.00 21.14 24.79
N LYS A 1029 0.84 21.96 24.12
CA LYS A 1029 1.00 23.39 24.49
C LYS A 1029 0.05 24.32 23.75
N GLY A 1030 -0.34 23.98 22.52
CA GLY A 1030 -1.19 24.82 21.67
C GLY A 1030 -2.68 24.58 21.87
N PHE A 1031 -3.09 23.33 22.09
CA PHE A 1031 -4.51 22.92 22.17
C PHE A 1031 -4.91 22.41 23.57
N GLY A 1032 -4.08 22.66 24.59
CA GLY A 1032 -4.39 22.30 25.99
C GLY A 1032 -4.23 20.81 26.33
N GLY A 1033 -3.71 19.99 25.41
CA GLY A 1033 -3.41 18.57 25.66
C GLY A 1033 -4.63 17.65 25.74
N ILE A 1034 -5.80 18.11 25.32
CA ILE A 1034 -7.05 17.34 25.20
C ILE A 1034 -7.79 17.77 23.94
N GLY A 1035 -8.26 16.80 23.16
CA GLY A 1035 -9.03 17.05 21.95
C GLY A 1035 -9.55 15.75 21.36
N GLY A 1036 -10.36 15.85 20.31
CA GLY A 1036 -10.95 14.67 19.67
C GLY A 1036 -11.22 14.88 18.19
N ILE A 1037 -11.18 13.78 17.45
CA ILE A 1037 -11.67 13.71 16.07
C ILE A 1037 -13.14 13.30 16.13
N LEU A 1038 -14.00 14.09 15.50
CA LEU A 1038 -15.46 13.91 15.54
C LEU A 1038 -15.96 13.10 14.35
N ARG A 1039 -17.00 12.29 14.56
CA ARG A 1039 -17.69 11.51 13.52
C ARG A 1039 -18.45 12.41 12.55
N TRP A 1040 -19.06 13.47 13.08
CA TRP A 1040 -19.80 14.49 12.32
C TRP A 1040 -19.43 15.88 12.82
N LYS A 1041 -19.73 16.90 11.99
CA LYS A 1041 -19.45 18.29 12.32
C LYS A 1041 -20.36 18.76 13.47
N LEU A 1042 -19.76 19.44 14.45
CA LEU A 1042 -20.46 20.14 15.53
C LEU A 1042 -20.11 21.63 15.47
N ASP A 1043 -21.08 22.49 15.71
CA ASP A 1043 -20.87 23.92 15.85
C ASP A 1043 -20.88 24.28 17.34
N PHE A 1044 -19.71 24.48 17.92
CA PHE A 1044 -19.58 24.82 19.34
C PHE A 1044 -20.02 26.26 19.63
N MET A 1045 -20.04 27.15 18.63
CA MET A 1045 -20.45 28.55 18.83
C MET A 1045 -21.97 28.67 18.97
N GLU A 1046 -22.77 28.02 18.12
CA GLU A 1046 -24.24 28.01 18.27
C GLU A 1046 -24.68 27.35 19.59
N MET A 1047 -23.96 26.32 20.03
CA MET A 1047 -24.24 25.66 21.30
C MET A 1047 -23.96 26.53 22.52
N ASP A 1048 -23.01 27.46 22.50
CA ASP A 1048 -22.81 28.38 23.63
C ASP A 1048 -23.90 29.46 23.67
N TYR A 1049 -24.52 29.81 22.53
CA TYR A 1049 -25.65 30.76 22.47
C TYR A 1049 -26.99 30.18 22.95
N GLU A 1050 -27.26 28.88 22.78
CA GLU A 1050 -28.50 28.26 23.25
C GLU A 1050 -28.56 28.07 24.78
N PHE A 1051 -27.44 28.17 25.49
CA PHE A 1051 -27.39 28.04 26.97
C PHE A 1051 -27.40 29.39 27.71
N ASP A 1052 -27.15 30.51 27.03
CA ASP A 1052 -27.18 31.85 27.64
C ASP A 1052 -28.58 32.53 27.56
N ASP A 1053 -29.56 31.93 26.86
CA ASP A 1053 -30.91 32.49 26.67
C ASP A 1053 -31.87 32.27 27.87
N ASP A 1054 -31.42 31.61 28.95
CA ASP A 1054 -32.22 31.41 30.19
C ASP A 1054 -31.88 32.42 31.31
N ASP A 1055 -30.97 33.38 31.09
CA ASP A 1055 -30.73 34.48 32.05
C ASP A 1055 -31.56 35.72 31.66
N ASP A 1056 -32.70 35.87 32.34
CA ASP A 1056 -33.56 37.06 32.38
C ASP A 1056 -32.73 38.36 32.46
N PHE A 1057 -32.65 39.10 31.34
CA PHE A 1057 -32.31 40.53 31.36
C PHE A 1057 -33.58 41.36 31.26
N ASP A 1058 -34.04 41.80 32.43
CA ASP A 1058 -35.02 42.86 32.63
C ASP A 1058 -34.62 44.13 31.84
N ASP A 1059 -35.35 44.38 30.76
CA ASP A 1059 -35.22 45.56 29.91
C ASP A 1059 -36.05 46.72 30.50
N GLU A 1060 -35.73 47.15 31.74
CA GLU A 1060 -36.35 48.35 32.32
C GLU A 1060 -35.49 49.01 33.42
N LEU A 1061 -34.29 49.54 33.10
CA LEU A 1061 -33.72 50.65 33.88
C LEU A 1061 -32.61 51.44 33.14
N PHE A 1062 -33.00 52.27 32.17
CA PHE A 1062 -32.32 53.54 31.89
C PHE A 1062 -33.36 54.65 31.69
N MET A 1063 -34.03 55.00 32.79
CA MET A 1063 -34.26 56.38 33.23
C MET A 1063 -33.82 56.51 34.68
#